data_AF-A0A9P1FNE0-F1
#
_entry.id   AF-A0A9P1FNE0-F1
#
_cell.length_a   1.000
_cell.length_b   1.000
_cell.length_c   1.000
_cell.angle_alpha   90.00
_cell.angle_beta   90.00
_cell.angle_gamma   90.00
#
_symmetry.space_group_name_H-M   'P 1'
#
loop_
_entity.id
_entity.type
_entity.pdbx_description
1 polymer ?
#
loop_
_entity_poly.entity_id
_entity_poly.type
_entity_poly.pdbx_seq_one_letter_code
_entity_poly.pdbx_strand_id
1 'polypeptide(L)'
;MLLLLVAAVALVYVGLFKEQQVRQPGPLLIAVTSITQLLTTLQILNILGSFDIPWGEPFVSILAFIELFNFNLDILSIDCVTWFDSVGEFTMRVCLLPTIMLIALFVHFGFLGISYLRAVLTKTEPRKGCRFSQLLRTVGTMLMIFFIMVFALLTEPFQCRLHPSGVWTLKGRYQSVYCDGRGEHLQMYITGALGCLIPISFLALCTWVVLVEIPKGIALVDTTVLDAYFFLIRRLRPGAEIFSILFQVRNLFVVLCPLVPSITGKLLSVGLILSINLILVVHVKPWRSAVCNVLDVVLLCGILGIMEMAAMFVQDVSSQTNIWIVMLCFCVMMLGIFGAIAFGVHKSCRQKYQKQFKFFLCHHKAASGCMARLLKIELHQRLPRSKTFVDCDDLLNLTRLFGYVGQDTETFVILGSPAIFTRKWCVGEMVTAQVNGVRTVLVAWPTMVMPDEQFILNYRSIVPEIKDLTKFGINLLDVKKTLRWLGEVETLWLPSKLTDIVVRSLVSSLVTRKNHDGPASPASPVGSEVTDRRSKCNDSSSMLCPILVDPKNIEAVAAAFILQALLRPLLLNRLMLADVLKEDMEVPQDTRAALMVCSDLCFLSGQVQSWLLQASRIPTCYMIPIIADDNFLVPSPSFFTELVATSSTSSLNQADLFAYMQVVKALFQEIAIIFVPQNSASTIEDLELRANKTAARLLVPLQPMTQKISRLSTTQSMMSGDSNNNRMEPCDLVHRFVVPFQAVVDVETISQGFKDPLDDQECGDGSEVEVAF
;
A
#
# COMPACT_ATOMS: atom_id res chain seq x y z
N MET A 1 23.01 -37.22 7.67
CA MET A 1 23.14 -35.77 7.43
C MET A 1 22.91 -35.35 5.99
N LEU A 2 23.53 -35.99 4.98
CA LEU A 2 23.27 -35.64 3.56
C LEU A 2 21.77 -35.63 3.22
N LEU A 3 20.99 -36.63 3.68
CA LEU A 3 19.53 -36.64 3.55
C LEU A 3 18.83 -35.45 4.24
N LEU A 4 19.31 -35.04 5.42
CA LEU A 4 18.77 -33.87 6.14
C LEU A 4 19.11 -32.58 5.40
N LEU A 5 20.31 -32.48 4.82
CA LEU A 5 20.72 -31.34 3.99
C LEU A 5 19.87 -31.25 2.71
N VAL A 6 19.68 -32.38 2.01
CA VAL A 6 18.79 -32.47 0.85
C VAL A 6 17.37 -32.09 1.24
N ALA A 7 16.86 -32.58 2.38
CA ALA A 7 15.54 -32.24 2.89
C ALA A 7 15.44 -30.74 3.23
N ALA A 8 16.44 -30.15 3.88
CA ALA A 8 16.46 -28.73 4.20
C ALA A 8 16.47 -27.86 2.93
N VAL A 9 17.31 -28.21 1.94
CA VAL A 9 17.35 -27.52 0.64
C VAL A 9 16.02 -27.67 -0.09
N ALA A 10 15.42 -28.86 -0.09
CA ALA A 10 14.11 -29.11 -0.66
C ALA A 10 13.00 -28.31 0.05
N LEU A 11 13.04 -28.21 1.38
CA LEU A 11 12.08 -27.41 2.16
C LEU A 11 12.20 -25.92 1.83
N VAL A 12 13.41 -25.37 1.74
CA VAL A 12 13.62 -23.98 1.32
C VAL A 12 13.16 -23.78 -0.12
N TYR A 13 13.51 -24.70 -1.03
CA TYR A 13 13.08 -24.63 -2.43
C TYR A 13 11.55 -24.63 -2.57
N VAL A 14 10.88 -25.58 -1.91
CA VAL A 14 9.41 -25.70 -1.90
C VAL A 14 8.76 -24.50 -1.18
N GLY A 15 9.37 -24.03 -0.09
CA GLY A 15 8.94 -22.84 0.64
C GLY A 15 8.94 -21.61 -0.25
N LEU A 16 10.07 -21.33 -0.91
CA LEU A 16 10.22 -20.23 -1.88
C LEU A 16 9.26 -20.38 -3.06
N PHE A 17 9.08 -21.61 -3.59
CA PHE A 17 8.14 -21.88 -4.68
C PHE A 17 6.69 -21.62 -4.28
N LYS A 18 6.26 -22.07 -3.10
CA LYS A 18 4.94 -21.75 -2.56
C LYS A 18 4.78 -20.27 -2.26
N GLU A 19 5.85 -19.61 -1.81
CA GLU A 19 5.89 -18.15 -1.59
C GLU A 19 5.68 -17.33 -2.87
N GLN A 20 5.97 -17.91 -4.04
CA GLN A 20 5.67 -17.29 -5.32
C GLN A 20 4.17 -17.37 -5.65
N GLN A 21 3.50 -18.42 -5.17
CA GLN A 21 2.05 -18.60 -5.35
C GLN A 21 1.25 -17.81 -4.31
N VAL A 22 1.76 -17.70 -3.08
CA VAL A 22 1.18 -16.90 -2.01
C VAL A 22 1.62 -15.45 -2.19
N ARG A 23 0.85 -14.69 -3.00
CA ARG A 23 1.13 -13.29 -3.30
C ARG A 23 1.06 -12.47 -2.00
N GLN A 24 2.19 -11.81 -1.71
CA GLN A 24 2.53 -11.07 -0.49
C GLN A 24 2.26 -11.84 0.81
N PRO A 25 3.28 -12.46 1.44
CA PRO A 25 3.16 -12.92 2.81
C PRO A 25 3.31 -11.71 3.74
N GLY A 26 2.22 -11.22 4.34
CA GLY A 26 2.33 -10.16 5.34
C GLY A 26 2.92 -10.72 6.63
N PRO A 27 2.20 -11.59 7.36
CA PRO A 27 2.69 -12.10 8.63
C PRO A 27 3.70 -13.24 8.50
N LEU A 28 3.59 -14.08 7.47
CA LEU A 28 4.56 -15.15 7.26
C LEU A 28 5.95 -14.60 6.93
N LEU A 29 6.04 -13.46 6.24
CA LEU A 29 7.30 -12.77 6.00
C LEU A 29 7.95 -12.31 7.31
N ILE A 30 7.15 -11.93 8.33
CA ILE A 30 7.67 -11.61 9.67
C ILE A 30 8.37 -12.84 10.22
N ALA A 31 7.71 -14.00 10.24
CA ALA A 31 8.31 -15.24 10.75
C ALA A 31 9.58 -15.65 9.99
N VAL A 32 9.55 -15.63 8.65
CA VAL A 32 10.70 -15.98 7.80
C VAL A 32 11.87 -15.00 8.01
N THR A 33 11.58 -13.71 8.09
CA THR A 33 12.60 -12.68 8.33
C THR A 33 13.20 -12.83 9.74
N SER A 34 12.37 -13.08 10.75
CA SER A 34 12.83 -13.33 12.13
C SER A 34 13.69 -14.59 12.23
N ILE A 35 13.36 -15.67 11.51
CA ILE A 35 14.22 -16.86 11.43
C ILE A 35 15.57 -16.52 10.77
N THR A 36 15.56 -15.72 9.71
CA THR A 36 16.81 -15.30 9.05
C THR A 36 17.68 -14.41 9.95
N GLN A 37 17.05 -13.51 10.72
CA GLN A 37 17.72 -12.70 11.73
C GLN A 37 18.29 -13.56 12.86
N LEU A 38 17.54 -14.56 13.36
CA LEU A 38 18.04 -15.55 14.32
C LEU A 38 19.30 -16.24 13.81
N LEU A 39 19.25 -16.82 12.61
CA LEU A 39 20.42 -17.50 12.02
C LEU A 39 21.62 -16.57 11.91
N THR A 40 21.41 -15.32 11.49
CA THR A 40 22.47 -14.32 11.40
C THR A 40 23.05 -13.98 12.78
N THR A 41 22.21 -13.79 13.80
CA THR A 41 22.63 -13.52 15.18
C THR A 41 23.42 -14.69 15.76
N LEU A 42 22.96 -15.93 15.58
CA LEU A 42 23.68 -17.13 16.01
C LEU A 42 25.05 -17.22 15.32
N GLN A 43 25.12 -16.95 14.02
CA GLN A 43 26.39 -16.93 13.29
C GLN A 43 27.34 -15.83 13.80
N ILE A 44 26.85 -14.63 14.11
CA ILE A 44 27.68 -13.55 14.70
C ILE A 44 28.18 -13.95 16.09
N LEU A 45 27.32 -14.51 16.95
CA LEU A 45 27.71 -15.01 18.26
C LEU A 45 28.77 -16.11 18.16
N ASN A 46 28.69 -16.96 17.14
CA ASN A 46 29.71 -17.97 16.86
C ASN A 46 31.08 -17.33 16.52
N ILE A 47 31.10 -16.25 15.74
CA ILE A 47 32.34 -15.48 15.49
C ILE A 47 32.88 -14.88 16.79
N LEU A 48 32.02 -14.38 17.69
CA LEU A 48 32.46 -13.89 18.99
C LEU A 48 33.00 -15.01 19.88
N GLY A 49 32.46 -16.22 19.77
CA GLY A 49 32.96 -17.41 20.47
C GLY A 49 34.37 -17.83 20.03
N SER A 50 34.78 -17.48 18.81
CA SER A 50 36.15 -17.74 18.32
C SER A 50 37.19 -16.73 18.85
N PHE A 51 36.76 -15.72 19.60
CA PHE A 51 37.68 -14.85 20.32
C PHE A 51 38.17 -15.60 21.57
N ASP A 52 39.47 -15.47 21.91
CA ASP A 52 40.06 -16.16 23.07
C ASP A 52 39.65 -15.48 24.41
N ILE A 53 38.36 -15.23 24.56
CA ILE A 53 37.77 -14.59 25.73
C ILE A 53 37.39 -15.71 26.71
N PRO A 54 37.80 -15.60 27.98
CA PRO A 54 37.45 -16.59 29.00
C PRO A 54 35.99 -16.41 29.42
N TRP A 55 35.07 -16.79 28.54
CA TRP A 55 33.64 -16.76 28.82
C TRP A 55 33.33 -17.64 30.04
N GLY A 56 32.43 -17.18 30.90
CA GLY A 56 31.96 -17.97 32.04
C GLY A 56 30.77 -18.87 31.70
N GLU A 57 30.54 -19.90 32.51
CA GLU A 57 29.31 -20.71 32.43
C GLU A 57 28.09 -19.92 32.91
N PRO A 58 26.90 -20.08 32.28
CA PRO A 58 26.54 -21.10 31.28
C PRO A 58 26.77 -20.66 29.81
N PHE A 59 27.40 -19.51 29.58
CA PHE A 59 27.49 -18.93 28.23
C PHE A 59 28.42 -19.74 27.31
N VAL A 60 29.49 -20.34 27.84
CA VAL A 60 30.35 -21.28 27.11
C VAL A 60 29.53 -22.44 26.55
N SER A 61 28.70 -23.07 27.39
CA SER A 61 27.80 -24.15 26.97
C SER A 61 26.84 -23.71 25.86
N ILE A 62 26.37 -22.47 25.89
CA ILE A 62 25.52 -21.89 24.83
C ILE A 62 26.31 -21.70 23.53
N LEU A 63 27.51 -21.12 23.59
CA LEU A 63 28.36 -20.95 22.40
C LEU A 63 28.69 -22.31 21.76
N ALA A 64 29.02 -23.31 22.56
CA ALA A 64 29.24 -24.68 22.09
C ALA A 64 27.99 -25.30 21.44
N PHE A 65 26.78 -25.01 21.96
CA PHE A 65 25.53 -25.41 21.31
C PHE A 65 25.30 -24.66 20.00
N ILE A 66 25.64 -23.38 19.93
CA ILE A 66 25.52 -22.55 18.72
C ILE A 66 26.45 -23.05 17.62
N GLU A 67 27.64 -23.54 17.95
CA GLU A 67 28.58 -24.15 17.00
C GLU A 67 27.95 -25.30 16.20
N LEU A 68 26.95 -26.01 16.76
CA LEU A 68 26.21 -27.07 16.05
C LEU A 68 25.47 -26.54 14.81
N PHE A 69 25.03 -25.28 14.83
CA PHE A 69 24.33 -24.65 13.71
C PHE A 69 25.28 -24.12 12.63
N ASN A 70 26.60 -24.11 12.89
CA ASN A 70 27.62 -23.65 11.95
C ASN A 70 28.11 -24.76 10.99
N PHE A 71 27.29 -25.80 10.77
CA PHE A 71 27.62 -26.96 9.94
C PHE A 71 28.95 -27.60 10.31
N ASN A 72 29.16 -27.71 11.61
CA ASN A 72 30.35 -28.33 12.15
C ASN A 72 30.36 -29.83 11.81
N LEU A 73 31.13 -30.21 10.78
CA LEU A 73 31.21 -31.59 10.30
C LEU A 73 31.86 -32.56 11.30
N ASP A 74 32.46 -32.07 12.38
CA ASP A 74 33.11 -32.92 13.38
C ASP A 74 32.11 -33.74 14.19
N ILE A 75 30.85 -33.29 14.26
CA ILE A 75 29.76 -34.08 14.82
C ILE A 75 29.59 -35.41 14.06
N LEU A 76 30.03 -35.47 12.80
CA LEU A 76 29.96 -36.69 11.99
C LEU A 76 31.12 -37.66 12.27
N SER A 77 32.12 -37.28 13.07
CA SER A 77 33.32 -38.09 13.37
C SER A 77 33.84 -38.82 12.13
N ILE A 78 33.99 -38.09 11.01
CA ILE A 78 34.44 -38.65 9.73
C ILE A 78 35.85 -39.26 9.86
N ASP A 79 36.61 -38.80 10.86
CA ASP A 79 37.91 -39.33 11.25
C ASP A 79 37.91 -40.86 11.49
N CYS A 80 36.75 -41.43 11.85
CA CYS A 80 36.62 -42.89 12.02
C CYS A 80 36.53 -43.65 10.69
N VAL A 81 36.19 -42.99 9.58
CA VAL A 81 35.92 -43.63 8.27
C VAL A 81 37.04 -43.36 7.28
N THR A 82 37.66 -42.18 7.34
CA THR A 82 38.68 -41.75 6.40
C THR A 82 39.81 -41.03 7.12
N TRP A 83 41.04 -41.44 6.87
CA TRP A 83 42.25 -40.79 7.37
C TRP A 83 42.60 -39.63 6.45
N PHE A 84 41.99 -38.47 6.67
CA PHE A 84 42.39 -37.24 5.98
C PHE A 84 43.48 -36.53 6.79
N ASP A 85 44.47 -35.97 6.10
CA ASP A 85 45.36 -34.98 6.67
C ASP A 85 44.60 -33.65 6.90
N SER A 86 45.20 -32.71 7.63
CA SER A 86 44.57 -31.41 7.94
C SER A 86 44.19 -30.64 6.67
N VAL A 87 44.97 -30.78 5.59
CA VAL A 87 44.69 -30.17 4.29
C VAL A 87 43.47 -30.80 3.63
N GLY A 88 43.38 -32.13 3.59
CA GLY A 88 42.25 -32.86 3.03
C GLY A 88 40.94 -32.58 3.79
N GLU A 89 41.01 -32.52 5.12
CA GLU A 89 39.87 -32.18 5.97
C GLU A 89 39.36 -30.75 5.69
N PHE A 90 40.26 -29.77 5.66
CA PHE A 90 39.93 -28.38 5.31
C PHE A 90 39.34 -28.29 3.90
N THR A 91 39.97 -28.93 2.92
CA THR A 91 39.52 -28.94 1.51
C THR A 91 38.12 -29.53 1.38
N MET A 92 37.81 -30.62 2.10
CA MET A 92 36.49 -31.22 2.13
C MET A 92 35.43 -30.24 2.66
N ARG A 93 35.75 -29.49 3.72
CA ARG A 93 34.86 -28.46 4.26
C ARG A 93 34.64 -27.32 3.26
N VAL A 94 35.68 -26.86 2.58
CA VAL A 94 35.56 -25.84 1.51
C VAL A 94 34.63 -26.33 0.38
N CYS A 95 34.70 -27.62 0.04
CA CYS A 95 33.82 -28.25 -0.95
C CYS A 95 32.36 -28.42 -0.50
N LEU A 96 32.02 -28.16 0.77
CA LEU A 96 30.64 -28.23 1.27
C LEU A 96 29.72 -27.23 0.56
N LEU A 97 30.17 -26.00 0.31
CA LEU A 97 29.34 -25.00 -0.36
C LEU A 97 29.00 -25.40 -1.81
N PRO A 98 29.98 -25.75 -2.68
CA PRO A 98 29.68 -26.31 -4.00
C PRO A 98 28.73 -27.51 -3.92
N THR A 99 28.89 -28.38 -2.91
CA THR A 99 28.00 -29.53 -2.70
C THR A 99 26.55 -29.11 -2.41
N ILE A 100 26.33 -28.10 -1.56
CA ILE A 100 24.99 -27.54 -1.31
C ILE A 100 24.37 -26.98 -2.59
N MET A 101 25.17 -26.29 -3.42
CA MET A 101 24.71 -25.74 -4.70
C MET A 101 24.34 -26.84 -5.70
N LEU A 102 25.14 -27.90 -5.78
CA LEU A 102 24.81 -29.09 -6.58
C LEU A 102 23.52 -29.76 -6.08
N ILE A 103 23.33 -29.90 -4.77
CA ILE A 103 22.09 -30.43 -4.20
C ILE A 103 20.89 -29.55 -4.58
N ALA A 104 21.02 -28.22 -4.50
CA ALA A 104 19.96 -27.31 -4.92
C ALA A 104 19.61 -27.47 -6.41
N LEU A 105 20.62 -27.69 -7.25
CA LEU A 105 20.46 -27.98 -8.68
C LEU A 105 19.73 -29.32 -8.90
N PHE A 106 20.11 -30.39 -8.19
CA PHE A 106 19.43 -31.68 -8.27
C PHE A 106 17.99 -31.60 -7.80
N VAL A 107 17.72 -30.92 -6.69
CA VAL A 107 16.36 -30.66 -6.18
C VAL A 107 15.54 -29.90 -7.22
N HIS A 108 16.13 -28.88 -7.85
CA HIS A 108 15.47 -28.11 -8.91
C HIS A 108 15.11 -29.01 -10.10
N PHE A 109 16.05 -29.77 -10.65
CA PHE A 109 15.79 -30.67 -11.78
C PHE A 109 14.81 -31.78 -11.41
N GLY A 110 14.87 -32.34 -10.21
CA GLY A 110 13.90 -33.30 -9.70
C GLY A 110 12.48 -32.70 -9.66
N PHE A 111 12.33 -31.48 -9.16
CA PHE A 111 11.06 -30.77 -9.16
C PHE A 111 10.55 -30.47 -10.58
N LEU A 112 11.43 -30.09 -11.50
CA LEU A 112 11.08 -29.90 -12.91
C LEU A 112 10.63 -31.22 -13.55
N GLY A 113 11.31 -32.32 -13.27
CA GLY A 113 10.95 -33.66 -13.74
C GLY A 113 9.56 -34.08 -13.24
N ILE A 114 9.28 -33.91 -11.94
CA ILE A 114 7.96 -34.17 -11.34
C ILE A 114 6.88 -33.28 -11.96
N SER A 115 7.17 -31.99 -12.16
CA SER A 115 6.22 -31.04 -12.74
C SER A 115 5.91 -31.36 -14.20
N TYR A 116 6.92 -31.76 -14.97
CA TYR A 116 6.78 -32.20 -16.35
C TYR A 116 5.97 -33.50 -16.43
N LEU A 117 6.32 -34.50 -15.63
CA LEU A 117 5.59 -35.76 -15.56
C LEU A 117 4.12 -35.54 -15.20
N ARG A 118 3.84 -34.67 -14.21
CA ARG A 118 2.48 -34.29 -13.83
C ARG A 118 1.74 -33.65 -15.00
N ALA A 119 2.35 -32.68 -15.68
CA ALA A 119 1.73 -32.00 -16.82
C ALA A 119 1.36 -32.96 -17.96
N VAL A 120 2.26 -33.92 -18.25
CA VAL A 120 2.01 -35.00 -19.22
C VAL A 120 0.85 -35.89 -18.77
N LEU A 121 0.84 -36.32 -17.50
CA LEU A 121 -0.20 -37.17 -16.94
C LEU A 121 -1.57 -36.47 -16.89
N THR A 122 -1.62 -35.18 -16.57
CA THR A 122 -2.87 -34.40 -16.48
C THR A 122 -3.30 -33.78 -17.80
N LYS A 123 -2.54 -33.98 -18.90
CA LYS A 123 -2.73 -33.30 -20.20
C LYS A 123 -2.87 -31.78 -20.09
N THR A 124 -2.25 -31.18 -19.08
CA THR A 124 -2.23 -29.72 -18.89
C THR A 124 -0.96 -29.13 -19.45
N GLU A 125 -1.01 -27.95 -20.06
CA GLU A 125 0.19 -27.30 -20.57
C GLU A 125 1.24 -27.10 -19.46
N PRO A 126 2.51 -27.49 -19.71
CA PRO A 126 3.59 -27.25 -18.75
C PRO A 126 3.77 -25.74 -18.57
N ARG A 127 3.75 -25.24 -17.34
CA ARG A 127 4.02 -23.82 -17.04
C ARG A 127 5.39 -23.40 -17.57
N LYS A 128 5.42 -22.59 -18.63
CA LYS A 128 6.62 -22.26 -19.42
C LYS A 128 7.54 -21.17 -18.80
N GLY A 129 7.13 -20.45 -17.75
CA GLY A 129 7.80 -19.17 -17.39
C GLY A 129 8.74 -19.12 -16.17
N CYS A 130 8.83 -20.13 -15.29
CA CYS A 130 9.42 -19.91 -13.94
C CYS A 130 10.55 -20.87 -13.52
N ARG A 131 11.39 -21.33 -14.44
CA ARG A 131 12.38 -22.38 -14.11
C ARG A 131 13.68 -21.80 -13.57
N PHE A 132 14.35 -20.94 -14.33
CA PHE A 132 15.66 -20.44 -13.93
C PHE A 132 15.61 -19.42 -12.78
N SER A 133 14.63 -18.52 -12.77
CA SER A 133 14.45 -17.53 -11.69
C SER A 133 14.25 -18.18 -10.32
N GLN A 134 13.53 -19.31 -10.26
CA GLN A 134 13.36 -20.09 -9.03
C GLN A 134 14.68 -20.69 -8.54
N LEU A 135 15.49 -21.27 -9.44
CA LEU A 135 16.80 -21.80 -9.09
C LEU A 135 17.70 -20.67 -8.56
N LEU A 136 17.77 -19.55 -9.27
CA LEU A 136 18.58 -18.39 -8.87
C LEU A 136 18.14 -17.85 -7.51
N ARG A 137 16.83 -17.77 -7.26
CA ARG A 137 16.29 -17.38 -5.95
C ARG A 137 16.70 -18.34 -4.85
N THR A 138 16.59 -19.65 -5.06
CA THR A 138 17.00 -20.64 -4.05
C THR A 138 18.50 -20.59 -3.78
N VAL A 139 19.33 -20.56 -4.83
CA VAL A 139 20.79 -20.45 -4.73
C VAL A 139 21.19 -19.15 -4.02
N GLY A 140 20.63 -18.02 -4.43
CA GLY A 140 20.87 -16.71 -3.82
C GLY A 140 20.46 -16.68 -2.35
N THR A 141 19.28 -17.22 -2.00
CA THR A 141 18.85 -17.33 -0.59
C THR A 141 19.81 -18.20 0.22
N MET A 142 20.27 -19.33 -0.30
CA MET A 142 21.23 -20.19 0.41
C MET A 142 22.58 -19.50 0.60
N LEU A 143 23.11 -18.85 -0.45
CA LEU A 143 24.36 -18.07 -0.34
C LEU A 143 24.24 -16.95 0.68
N MET A 144 23.09 -16.27 0.77
CA MET A 144 22.84 -15.25 1.79
C MET A 144 22.78 -15.83 3.21
N ILE A 145 22.11 -16.97 3.41
CA ILE A 145 21.98 -17.62 4.72
C ILE A 145 23.33 -18.15 5.21
N PHE A 146 24.14 -18.72 4.31
CA PHE A 146 25.43 -19.33 4.66
C PHE A 146 26.62 -18.38 4.53
N PHE A 147 26.40 -17.10 4.21
CA PHE A 147 27.47 -16.14 3.90
C PHE A 147 28.50 -16.03 5.03
N ILE A 148 28.07 -15.77 6.28
CA ILE A 148 28.97 -15.61 7.44
C ILE A 148 29.73 -16.89 7.70
N MET A 149 29.02 -18.02 7.79
CA MET A 149 29.60 -19.34 8.07
C MET A 149 30.66 -19.73 7.05
N VAL A 150 30.34 -19.64 5.76
CA VAL A 150 31.28 -20.02 4.68
C VAL A 150 32.50 -19.12 4.70
N PHE A 151 32.30 -17.80 4.83
CA PHE A 151 33.43 -16.89 4.86
C PHE A 151 34.31 -17.14 6.10
N ALA A 152 33.71 -17.43 7.25
CA ALA A 152 34.45 -17.71 8.49
C ALA A 152 35.31 -18.96 8.34
N LEU A 153 34.73 -20.05 7.83
CA LEU A 153 35.45 -21.27 7.49
C LEU A 153 36.64 -21.00 6.55
N LEU A 154 36.40 -20.25 5.48
CA LEU A 154 37.43 -19.92 4.49
C LEU A 154 38.57 -19.06 5.06
N THR A 155 38.30 -18.29 6.11
CA THR A 155 39.30 -17.47 6.80
C THR A 155 40.06 -18.18 7.91
N GLU A 156 39.74 -19.43 8.26
CA GLU A 156 40.45 -20.18 9.31
C GLU A 156 41.97 -20.29 9.08
N PRO A 157 42.49 -20.56 7.86
CA PRO A 157 43.93 -20.65 7.61
C PRO A 157 44.70 -19.35 7.85
N PHE A 158 44.01 -18.22 8.00
CA PHE A 158 44.62 -16.92 8.25
C PHE A 158 44.66 -16.58 9.75
N GLN A 159 44.10 -17.45 10.59
CA GLN A 159 43.99 -17.25 12.03
C GLN A 159 45.09 -18.01 12.77
N CYS A 160 46.23 -17.33 12.98
CA CYS A 160 47.36 -17.87 13.71
C CYS A 160 47.34 -17.48 15.18
N ARG A 161 47.82 -18.36 16.05
CA ARG A 161 48.08 -18.09 17.48
C ARG A 161 49.50 -18.49 17.86
N LEU A 162 50.10 -17.73 18.77
CA LEU A 162 51.38 -18.07 19.36
C LEU A 162 51.16 -19.20 20.38
N HIS A 163 51.72 -20.38 20.12
CA HIS A 163 51.68 -21.50 21.05
C HIS A 163 52.66 -21.24 22.22
N PRO A 164 52.43 -21.79 23.43
CA PRO A 164 53.37 -21.66 24.56
C PRO A 164 54.81 -22.11 24.28
N SER A 165 55.03 -22.92 23.23
CA SER A 165 56.37 -23.28 22.75
C SER A 165 57.11 -22.16 22.00
N GLY A 166 56.47 -21.00 21.80
CA GLY A 166 57.01 -19.88 21.01
C GLY A 166 56.80 -20.00 19.50
N VAL A 167 56.09 -21.05 19.03
CA VAL A 167 55.84 -21.30 17.62
C VAL A 167 54.42 -20.88 17.26
N TRP A 168 54.22 -20.27 16.09
CA TRP A 168 52.88 -19.93 15.61
C TRP A 168 52.20 -21.16 15.00
N THR A 169 50.95 -21.41 15.40
CA THR A 169 50.12 -22.53 14.91
C THR A 169 48.75 -22.02 14.52
N LEU A 170 48.05 -22.73 13.63
CA LEU A 170 46.66 -22.39 13.30
C LEU A 170 45.76 -22.56 14.54
N LYS A 171 44.72 -21.73 14.61
CA LYS A 171 43.71 -21.80 15.66
C LYS A 171 42.75 -22.98 15.49
N GLY A 172 42.01 -23.27 16.56
CA GLY A 172 40.90 -24.21 16.52
C GLY A 172 41.37 -25.64 16.36
N ARG A 173 41.08 -26.25 15.20
CA ARG A 173 41.27 -27.69 14.93
C ARG A 173 42.62 -28.02 14.32
N TYR A 174 43.22 -27.07 13.63
CA TYR A 174 44.46 -27.28 12.90
C TYR A 174 45.70 -26.92 13.74
N GLN A 175 45.66 -27.19 15.06
CA GLN A 175 46.74 -26.80 15.98
C GLN A 175 48.07 -27.53 15.69
N SER A 176 48.01 -28.66 14.97
CA SER A 176 49.17 -29.39 14.46
C SER A 176 49.90 -28.66 13.33
N VAL A 177 49.24 -27.72 12.66
CA VAL A 177 49.75 -27.04 11.47
C VAL A 177 50.47 -25.75 11.87
N TYR A 178 51.73 -25.62 11.48
CA TYR A 178 52.55 -24.44 11.76
C TYR A 178 52.22 -23.27 10.85
N CYS A 179 52.11 -22.07 11.41
CA CYS A 179 51.88 -20.84 10.68
C CYS A 179 53.16 -20.27 10.05
N ASP A 180 53.83 -21.04 9.18
CA ASP A 180 55.14 -20.69 8.60
C ASP A 180 55.09 -20.26 7.12
N GLY A 181 53.93 -20.44 6.47
CA GLY A 181 53.71 -20.13 5.07
C GLY A 181 54.30 -21.20 4.14
N ARG A 182 54.51 -22.42 4.63
CA ARG A 182 55.07 -23.56 3.90
C ARG A 182 54.19 -24.80 4.09
N GLY A 183 54.50 -25.86 3.34
CA GLY A 183 53.86 -27.18 3.50
C GLY A 183 52.33 -27.12 3.53
N GLU A 184 51.74 -27.73 4.56
CA GLU A 184 50.29 -27.81 4.79
C GLU A 184 49.66 -26.42 4.95
N HIS A 185 50.29 -25.50 5.68
CA HIS A 185 49.76 -24.16 5.90
C HIS A 185 49.65 -23.37 4.59
N LEU A 186 50.68 -23.42 3.73
CA LEU A 186 50.63 -22.76 2.43
C LEU A 186 49.48 -23.31 1.56
N GLN A 187 49.26 -24.62 1.58
CA GLN A 187 48.17 -25.25 0.81
C GLN A 187 46.80 -24.83 1.35
N MET A 188 46.60 -24.84 2.67
CA MET A 188 45.36 -24.35 3.29
C MET A 188 45.15 -22.85 3.02
N TYR A 189 46.21 -22.05 3.08
CA TYR A 189 46.17 -20.61 2.78
C TYR A 189 45.72 -20.35 1.34
N ILE A 190 46.32 -21.03 0.35
CA ILE A 190 45.95 -20.89 -1.07
C ILE A 190 44.51 -21.36 -1.27
N THR A 191 44.13 -22.49 -0.68
CA THR A 191 42.77 -23.05 -0.81
C THR A 191 41.72 -22.12 -0.20
N GLY A 192 41.99 -21.55 0.98
CA GLY A 192 41.14 -20.57 1.64
C GLY A 192 41.04 -19.27 0.85
N ALA A 193 42.16 -18.74 0.34
CA ALA A 193 42.20 -17.53 -0.48
C ALA A 193 41.40 -17.68 -1.78
N LEU A 194 41.58 -18.79 -2.49
CA LEU A 194 40.80 -19.10 -3.70
C LEU A 194 39.32 -19.32 -3.37
N GLY A 195 39.01 -19.99 -2.25
CA GLY A 195 37.64 -20.18 -1.81
C GLY A 195 36.94 -18.87 -1.44
N CYS A 196 37.65 -17.90 -0.84
CA CYS A 196 37.13 -16.55 -0.53
C CYS A 196 36.68 -15.78 -1.77
N LEU A 197 37.20 -16.10 -2.96
CA LEU A 197 36.72 -15.50 -4.21
C LEU A 197 35.23 -15.79 -4.45
N ILE A 198 34.70 -16.90 -3.97
CA ILE A 198 33.28 -17.27 -4.14
C ILE A 198 32.35 -16.26 -3.43
N PRO A 199 32.41 -16.06 -2.11
CA PRO A 199 31.54 -15.09 -1.44
C PRO A 199 31.85 -13.63 -1.81
N ILE A 200 33.10 -13.29 -2.15
CA ILE A 200 33.44 -11.94 -2.66
C ILE A 200 32.77 -11.70 -4.02
N SER A 201 32.83 -12.67 -4.93
CA SER A 201 32.16 -12.60 -6.23
C SER A 201 30.64 -12.54 -6.06
N PHE A 202 30.08 -13.26 -5.10
CA PHE A 202 28.66 -13.17 -4.77
C PHE A 202 28.26 -11.78 -4.26
N LEU A 203 29.05 -11.17 -3.36
CA LEU A 203 28.83 -9.80 -2.90
C LEU A 203 28.92 -8.79 -4.05
N ALA A 204 29.93 -8.93 -4.92
CA ALA A 204 30.07 -8.09 -6.11
C ALA A 204 28.87 -8.24 -7.06
N LEU A 205 28.40 -9.48 -7.28
CA LEU A 205 27.20 -9.77 -8.06
C LEU A 205 25.96 -9.12 -7.44
N CYS A 206 25.75 -9.25 -6.13
CA CYS A 206 24.60 -8.63 -5.45
C CYS A 206 24.66 -7.11 -5.56
N THR A 207 25.85 -6.52 -5.46
CA THR A 207 26.08 -5.08 -5.62
C THR A 207 25.72 -4.63 -7.03
N TRP A 208 26.22 -5.32 -8.05
CA TRP A 208 25.87 -5.03 -9.45
C TRP A 208 24.36 -5.20 -9.72
N VAL A 209 23.75 -6.27 -9.21
CA VAL A 209 22.31 -6.52 -9.37
C VAL A 209 21.49 -5.38 -8.77
N VAL A 210 21.78 -4.97 -7.53
CA VAL A 210 20.99 -3.96 -6.83
C VAL A 210 21.18 -2.56 -7.43
N LEU A 211 22.41 -2.20 -7.80
CA LEU A 211 22.72 -0.87 -8.31
C LEU A 211 22.43 -0.71 -9.81
N VAL A 212 22.49 -1.78 -10.60
CA VAL A 212 22.40 -1.72 -12.06
C VAL A 212 21.20 -2.50 -12.59
N GLU A 213 21.07 -3.78 -12.24
CA GLU A 213 20.11 -4.68 -12.89
C GLU A 213 18.67 -4.43 -12.43
N ILE A 214 18.45 -4.19 -11.13
CA ILE A 214 17.12 -3.91 -10.58
C ILE A 214 16.55 -2.59 -11.11
N PRO A 215 17.28 -1.45 -11.10
CA PRO A 215 16.80 -0.22 -11.70
C PRO A 215 16.47 -0.37 -13.19
N LYS A 216 17.32 -1.08 -13.95
CA LYS A 216 17.05 -1.41 -15.37
C LYS A 216 15.78 -2.25 -15.54
N GLY A 217 15.61 -3.29 -14.73
CA GLY A 217 14.43 -4.15 -14.74
C GLY A 217 13.14 -3.38 -14.44
N ILE A 218 13.15 -2.47 -13.46
CA ILE A 218 12.01 -1.59 -13.15
C ILE A 218 11.72 -0.64 -14.32
N ALA A 219 12.75 -0.02 -14.91
CA ALA A 219 12.59 0.88 -16.05
C ALA A 219 11.99 0.18 -17.29
N LEU A 220 12.38 -1.09 -17.50
CA LEU A 220 11.90 -1.94 -18.60
C LEU A 220 10.59 -2.68 -18.31
N VAL A 221 10.12 -2.67 -17.06
CA VAL A 221 8.94 -3.43 -16.59
C VAL A 221 9.16 -4.95 -16.69
N ASP A 222 10.40 -5.41 -16.54
CA ASP A 222 10.74 -6.82 -16.58
C ASP A 222 10.67 -7.46 -15.19
N THR A 223 9.55 -8.12 -14.90
CA THR A 223 9.37 -8.81 -13.62
C THR A 223 10.08 -10.14 -13.55
N THR A 224 10.55 -10.71 -14.66
CA THR A 224 11.29 -11.99 -14.61
C THR A 224 12.65 -11.79 -13.92
N VAL A 225 13.29 -10.66 -14.21
CA VAL A 225 14.51 -10.19 -13.55
C VAL A 225 14.23 -9.95 -12.07
N LEU A 226 13.19 -9.18 -11.72
CA LEU A 226 12.84 -8.90 -10.33
C LEU A 226 12.54 -10.18 -9.53
N ASP A 227 11.76 -11.11 -10.09
CA ASP A 227 11.42 -12.39 -9.47
C ASP A 227 12.66 -13.23 -9.14
N ALA A 228 13.66 -13.20 -10.02
CA ALA A 228 14.90 -13.95 -9.85
C ALA A 228 15.76 -13.41 -8.68
N TYR A 229 15.68 -12.10 -8.41
CA TYR A 229 16.44 -11.40 -7.37
C TYR A 229 15.63 -11.08 -6.11
N PHE A 230 14.42 -11.65 -5.95
CA PHE A 230 13.60 -11.45 -4.74
C PHE A 230 14.30 -11.82 -3.43
N PHE A 231 15.31 -12.70 -3.45
CA PHE A 231 16.10 -13.02 -2.25
C PHE A 231 16.85 -11.79 -1.67
N LEU A 232 17.11 -10.76 -2.48
CA LEU A 232 17.73 -9.50 -2.05
C LEU A 232 16.70 -8.49 -1.53
N ILE A 233 15.62 -8.29 -2.29
CA ILE A 233 14.72 -7.13 -2.09
C ILE A 233 13.45 -7.44 -1.29
N ARG A 234 12.96 -8.68 -1.29
CA ARG A 234 11.60 -9.02 -0.81
C ARG A 234 11.36 -8.68 0.66
N ARG A 235 12.39 -8.81 1.49
CA ARG A 235 12.36 -8.55 2.94
C ARG A 235 12.46 -7.06 3.30
N LEU A 236 12.89 -6.24 2.33
CA LEU A 236 13.14 -4.82 2.50
C LEU A 236 11.92 -4.01 2.04
N ARG A 237 11.78 -2.80 2.58
CA ARG A 237 10.82 -1.81 2.07
C ARG A 237 11.24 -1.39 0.65
N PRO A 238 10.31 -1.14 -0.28
CA PRO A 238 10.65 -0.53 -1.56
C PRO A 238 11.44 0.77 -1.36
N GLY A 239 12.54 0.94 -2.09
CA GLY A 239 13.48 2.06 -1.95
C GLY A 239 14.62 1.82 -0.94
N ALA A 240 14.58 0.74 -0.16
CA ALA A 240 15.64 0.37 0.79
C ALA A 240 16.51 -0.79 0.29
N GLU A 241 16.51 -1.09 -1.01
CA GLU A 241 17.17 -2.27 -1.60
C GLU A 241 18.68 -2.29 -1.33
N ILE A 242 19.32 -1.13 -1.23
CA ILE A 242 20.75 -0.98 -0.93
C ILE A 242 21.15 -1.58 0.42
N PHE A 243 20.22 -1.69 1.37
CA PHE A 243 20.48 -2.34 2.66
C PHE A 243 20.80 -3.82 2.53
N SER A 244 20.37 -4.48 1.43
CA SER A 244 20.84 -5.83 1.13
C SER A 244 22.35 -5.87 0.86
N ILE A 245 22.97 -4.83 0.31
CA ILE A 245 24.43 -4.78 0.16
C ILE A 245 25.07 -4.46 1.51
N LEU A 246 24.55 -3.46 2.22
CA LEU A 246 25.11 -3.01 3.50
C LEU A 246 25.14 -4.13 4.55
N PHE A 247 24.09 -4.96 4.64
CA PHE A 247 24.07 -6.11 5.54
C PHE A 247 25.11 -7.18 5.17
N GLN A 248 25.38 -7.39 3.88
CA GLN A 248 26.38 -8.35 3.42
C GLN A 248 27.80 -7.82 3.66
N VAL A 249 28.03 -6.52 3.43
CA VAL A 249 29.28 -5.82 3.74
C VAL A 249 29.58 -5.85 5.24
N ARG A 250 28.58 -5.57 6.09
CA ARG A 250 28.68 -5.74 7.54
C ARG A 250 29.09 -7.16 7.90
N ASN A 251 28.42 -8.16 7.33
CA ASN A 251 28.74 -9.57 7.59
C ASN A 251 30.17 -9.92 7.19
N LEU A 252 30.64 -9.44 6.05
CA LEU A 252 32.02 -9.60 5.61
C LEU A 252 32.99 -9.03 6.65
N PHE A 253 32.79 -7.78 7.08
CA PHE A 253 33.69 -7.15 8.05
C PHE A 253 33.69 -7.86 9.41
N VAL A 254 32.52 -8.31 9.91
CA VAL A 254 32.44 -9.08 11.16
C VAL A 254 33.26 -10.36 11.08
N VAL A 255 33.20 -11.08 9.95
CA VAL A 255 33.96 -12.32 9.75
C VAL A 255 35.48 -12.08 9.63
N LEU A 256 35.90 -10.90 9.19
CA LEU A 256 37.32 -10.54 9.12
C LEU A 256 37.91 -10.13 10.47
N CYS A 257 37.07 -9.79 11.47
CA CYS A 257 37.55 -9.34 12.78
C CYS A 257 38.46 -10.34 13.52
N PRO A 258 38.23 -11.68 13.51
CA PRO A 258 39.17 -12.66 14.07
C PRO A 258 40.63 -12.52 13.61
N LEU A 259 40.88 -11.93 12.43
CA LEU A 259 42.22 -11.70 11.87
C LEU A 259 42.99 -10.57 12.57
N VAL A 260 42.30 -9.71 13.34
CA VAL A 260 42.95 -8.65 14.11
C VAL A 260 43.78 -9.29 15.24
N PRO A 261 45.07 -8.99 15.40
CA PRO A 261 45.91 -9.70 16.37
C PRO A 261 45.49 -9.51 17.83
N SER A 262 45.07 -8.30 18.22
CA SER A 262 44.73 -7.97 19.61
C SER A 262 43.26 -8.22 19.93
N ILE A 263 42.97 -8.79 21.11
CA ILE A 263 41.60 -9.05 21.57
C ILE A 263 40.80 -7.73 21.66
N THR A 264 41.41 -6.67 22.21
CA THR A 264 40.81 -5.33 22.26
C THR A 264 40.47 -4.80 20.86
N GLY A 265 41.35 -5.02 19.89
CA GLY A 265 41.11 -4.64 18.50
C GLY A 265 39.95 -5.40 17.87
N LYS A 266 39.84 -6.72 18.14
CA LYS A 266 38.70 -7.55 17.70
C LYS A 266 37.37 -7.00 18.23
N LEU A 267 37.30 -6.78 19.54
CA LEU A 267 36.10 -6.28 20.21
C LEU A 267 35.71 -4.88 19.74
N LEU A 268 36.67 -3.95 19.66
CA LEU A 268 36.42 -2.59 19.18
C LEU A 268 35.94 -2.57 17.73
N SER A 269 36.55 -3.40 16.87
CA SER A 269 36.18 -3.46 15.44
C SER A 269 34.75 -3.95 15.26
N VAL A 270 34.38 -5.09 15.86
CA VAL A 270 33.01 -5.61 15.76
C VAL A 270 32.03 -4.61 16.40
N GLY A 271 32.38 -3.97 17.52
CA GLY A 271 31.51 -3.02 18.22
C GLY A 271 31.21 -1.80 17.36
N LEU A 272 32.23 -1.24 16.70
CA LEU A 272 32.07 -0.12 15.77
C LEU A 272 31.20 -0.50 14.57
N ILE A 273 31.47 -1.65 13.94
CA ILE A 273 30.71 -2.15 12.78
C ILE A 273 29.21 -2.30 13.15
N LEU A 274 28.92 -2.93 14.29
CA LEU A 274 27.55 -3.15 14.73
C LEU A 274 26.86 -1.87 15.18
N SER A 275 27.59 -0.92 15.77
CA SER A 275 27.05 0.40 16.15
C SER A 275 26.64 1.22 14.94
N ILE A 276 27.47 1.25 13.89
CA ILE A 276 27.11 1.90 12.61
C ILE A 276 25.85 1.25 12.02
N ASN A 277 25.79 -0.09 12.02
CA ASN A 277 24.60 -0.80 11.54
C ASN A 277 23.35 -0.48 12.37
N LEU A 278 23.46 -0.38 13.69
CA LEU A 278 22.35 -0.02 14.57
C LEU A 278 21.81 1.38 14.24
N ILE A 279 22.69 2.37 14.08
CA ILE A 279 22.31 3.74 13.70
C ILE A 279 21.54 3.71 12.36
N LEU A 280 22.09 3.04 11.34
CA LEU A 280 21.45 2.94 10.03
C LEU A 280 20.06 2.28 10.09
N VAL A 281 19.91 1.19 10.85
CA VAL A 281 18.63 0.48 11.00
C VAL A 281 17.59 1.32 11.73
N VAL A 282 17.98 2.03 12.79
CA VAL A 282 17.07 2.89 13.57
C VAL A 282 16.55 4.05 12.71
N HIS A 283 17.41 4.67 11.91
CA HIS A 283 17.04 5.80 11.06
C HIS A 283 16.24 5.39 9.83
N VAL A 284 16.73 4.41 9.06
CA VAL A 284 16.10 4.06 7.76
C VAL A 284 14.93 3.09 7.92
N LYS A 285 14.95 2.22 8.94
CA LYS A 285 13.96 1.16 9.16
C LYS A 285 13.76 0.31 7.89
N PRO A 286 14.83 -0.33 7.39
CA PRO A 286 14.86 -0.92 6.06
C PRO A 286 13.94 -2.13 5.89
N TRP A 287 13.55 -2.80 6.99
CA TRP A 287 12.69 -3.98 6.92
C TRP A 287 11.25 -3.60 6.59
N ARG A 288 10.59 -4.42 5.76
CA ARG A 288 9.21 -4.16 5.33
C ARG A 288 8.19 -4.16 6.48
N SER A 289 8.46 -4.92 7.54
CA SER A 289 7.64 -4.98 8.75
C SER A 289 8.28 -4.17 9.88
N ALA A 290 7.49 -3.33 10.55
CA ALA A 290 7.92 -2.61 11.75
C ALA A 290 8.41 -3.55 12.86
N VAL A 291 7.79 -4.73 13.00
CA VAL A 291 8.19 -5.75 13.99
C VAL A 291 9.62 -6.24 13.71
N CYS A 292 9.98 -6.45 12.44
CA CYS A 292 11.33 -6.88 12.07
C CYS A 292 12.38 -5.78 12.26
N ASN A 293 12.00 -4.50 12.12
CA ASN A 293 12.88 -3.38 12.46
C ASN A 293 13.17 -3.32 13.96
N VAL A 294 12.13 -3.41 14.79
CA VAL A 294 12.28 -3.44 16.25
C VAL A 294 13.10 -4.66 16.68
N LEU A 295 12.84 -5.82 16.09
CA LEU A 295 13.59 -7.04 16.38
C LEU A 295 15.08 -6.87 16.05
N ASP A 296 15.42 -6.34 14.87
CA ASP A 296 16.82 -6.11 14.48
C ASP A 296 17.55 -5.17 15.44
N VAL A 297 16.87 -4.11 15.90
CA VAL A 297 17.39 -3.19 16.92
C VAL A 297 17.65 -3.92 18.24
N VAL A 298 16.69 -4.74 18.72
CA VAL A 298 16.85 -5.54 19.94
C VAL A 298 18.04 -6.50 19.83
N LEU A 299 18.21 -7.15 18.67
CA LEU A 299 19.31 -8.08 18.42
C LEU A 299 20.66 -7.37 18.37
N LEU A 300 20.75 -6.22 17.70
CA LEU A 300 21.98 -5.43 17.65
C LEU A 300 22.37 -4.89 19.03
N CYS A 301 21.42 -4.33 19.78
CA CYS A 301 21.65 -3.88 21.16
C CYS A 301 22.06 -5.04 22.07
N GLY A 302 21.45 -6.22 21.92
CA GLY A 302 21.79 -7.40 22.70
C GLY A 302 23.21 -7.90 22.42
N ILE A 303 23.62 -7.97 21.15
CA ILE A 303 25.00 -8.34 20.78
C ILE A 303 25.99 -7.29 21.28
N LEU A 304 25.72 -6.00 21.11
CA LEU A 304 26.58 -4.92 21.62
C LEU A 304 26.73 -5.00 23.15
N GLY A 305 25.65 -5.24 23.89
CA GLY A 305 25.72 -5.44 25.34
C GLY A 305 26.57 -6.65 25.74
N ILE A 306 26.46 -7.77 25.02
CA ILE A 306 27.33 -8.94 25.24
C ILE A 306 28.80 -8.57 25.00
N MET A 307 29.09 -7.79 23.96
CA MET A 307 30.45 -7.37 23.63
C MET A 307 31.06 -6.39 24.64
N GLU A 308 30.28 -5.44 25.15
CA GLU A 308 30.73 -4.54 26.21
C GLU A 308 31.11 -5.32 27.46
N MET A 309 30.29 -6.31 27.85
CA MET A 309 30.64 -7.21 28.96
C MET A 309 31.87 -8.06 28.65
N ALA A 310 32.04 -8.51 27.40
CA ALA A 310 33.22 -9.23 26.94
C ALA A 310 34.52 -8.43 27.17
N ALA A 311 34.48 -7.10 26.95
CA ALA A 311 35.62 -6.23 27.23
C ALA A 311 35.95 -6.15 28.73
N MET A 312 34.95 -6.24 29.60
CA MET A 312 35.13 -6.23 31.05
C MET A 312 35.73 -7.53 31.61
N PHE A 313 35.48 -8.69 30.98
CA PHE A 313 36.11 -9.96 31.36
C PHE A 313 37.63 -9.96 31.19
N VAL A 314 38.17 -9.10 30.33
CA VAL A 314 39.62 -8.98 30.13
C VAL A 314 40.32 -8.36 31.36
N GLN A 315 39.58 -7.70 32.27
CA GLN A 315 40.14 -6.94 33.40
C GLN A 315 39.87 -7.57 34.79
N ASP A 316 39.49 -8.86 34.88
CA ASP A 316 39.22 -9.57 36.15
C ASP A 316 38.16 -8.91 37.08
N VAL A 317 37.26 -8.09 36.53
CA VAL A 317 36.13 -7.50 37.27
C VAL A 317 35.07 -8.57 37.53
N SER A 318 34.49 -8.61 38.75
CA SER A 318 33.52 -9.59 39.27
C SER A 318 32.80 -10.42 38.19
N SER A 319 33.39 -11.58 37.84
CA SER A 319 33.00 -12.40 36.69
C SER A 319 31.52 -12.79 36.71
N GLN A 320 30.97 -13.03 37.91
CA GLN A 320 29.58 -13.45 38.08
C GLN A 320 28.56 -12.41 37.60
N THR A 321 28.76 -11.12 37.90
CA THR A 321 27.83 -10.06 37.48
C THR A 321 27.80 -9.91 35.96
N ASN A 322 28.97 -9.94 35.33
CA ASN A 322 29.07 -9.83 33.86
C ASN A 322 28.38 -11.01 33.16
N ILE A 323 28.51 -12.23 33.69
CA ILE A 323 27.81 -13.42 33.15
C ILE A 323 26.30 -13.22 33.21
N TRP A 324 25.76 -12.73 34.33
CA TRP A 324 24.31 -12.49 34.45
C TRP A 324 23.80 -11.46 33.45
N ILE A 325 24.58 -10.40 33.18
CA ILE A 325 24.24 -9.40 32.17
C ILE A 325 24.25 -10.01 30.76
N VAL A 326 25.29 -10.78 30.41
CA VAL A 326 25.39 -11.50 29.13
C VAL A 326 24.18 -12.44 28.94
N MET A 327 23.82 -13.20 29.97
CA MET A 327 22.68 -14.09 29.96
C MET A 327 21.36 -13.35 29.83
N LEU A 328 21.20 -12.20 30.49
CA LEU A 328 20.02 -11.35 30.34
C LEU A 328 19.88 -10.84 28.90
N CYS A 329 20.96 -10.30 28.31
CA CYS A 329 20.99 -9.86 26.92
C CYS A 329 20.60 -11.00 25.96
N PHE A 330 21.18 -12.18 26.15
CA PHE A 330 20.86 -13.37 25.35
C PHE A 330 19.39 -13.77 25.48
N CYS A 331 18.85 -13.84 26.70
CA CYS A 331 17.45 -14.17 26.96
C CYS A 331 16.49 -13.16 26.31
N VAL A 332 16.77 -11.85 26.41
CA VAL A 332 15.96 -10.80 25.78
C VAL A 332 15.96 -10.94 24.26
N MET A 333 17.11 -11.21 23.65
CA MET A 333 17.21 -11.47 22.20
C MET A 333 16.36 -12.68 21.78
N MET A 334 16.51 -13.80 22.48
CA MET A 334 15.76 -15.03 22.16
C MET A 334 14.24 -14.85 22.36
N LEU A 335 13.82 -14.18 23.44
CA LEU A 335 12.41 -13.83 23.67
C LEU A 335 11.86 -12.93 22.56
N GLY A 336 12.64 -11.92 22.12
CA GLY A 336 12.26 -11.06 21.00
C GLY A 336 12.06 -11.85 19.70
N ILE A 337 12.98 -12.75 19.37
CA ILE A 337 12.92 -13.60 18.16
C ILE A 337 11.71 -14.53 18.22
N PHE A 338 11.60 -15.33 19.27
CA PHE A 338 10.50 -16.31 19.38
C PHE A 338 9.14 -15.61 19.48
N GLY A 339 9.08 -14.46 20.15
CA GLY A 339 7.89 -13.60 20.17
C GLY A 339 7.49 -13.12 18.78
N ALA A 340 8.45 -12.65 17.96
CA ALA A 340 8.17 -12.20 16.59
C ALA A 340 7.76 -13.36 15.67
N ILE A 341 8.39 -14.53 15.79
CA ILE A 341 8.02 -15.75 15.03
C ILE A 341 6.61 -16.18 15.42
N ALA A 342 6.33 -16.31 16.72
CA ALA A 342 5.02 -16.69 17.23
C ALA A 342 3.94 -15.69 16.81
N PHE A 343 4.24 -14.39 16.86
CA PHE A 343 3.36 -13.33 16.37
C PHE A 343 3.09 -13.46 14.87
N GLY A 344 4.12 -13.66 14.05
CA GLY A 344 3.98 -13.84 12.59
C GLY A 344 3.12 -15.07 12.24
N VAL A 345 3.37 -16.20 12.88
CA VAL A 345 2.60 -17.44 12.70
C VAL A 345 1.16 -17.25 13.21
N HIS A 346 0.97 -16.73 14.42
CA HIS A 346 -0.35 -16.49 15.00
C HIS A 346 -1.18 -15.56 14.12
N LYS A 347 -0.61 -14.44 13.68
CA LYS A 347 -1.29 -13.48 12.80
C LYS A 347 -1.60 -14.10 11.43
N SER A 348 -0.71 -14.91 10.86
CA SER A 348 -0.95 -15.65 9.61
C SER A 348 -2.14 -16.62 9.75
N CYS A 349 -2.14 -17.41 10.83
CA CYS A 349 -3.24 -18.32 11.15
C CYS A 349 -4.54 -17.57 11.39
N ARG A 350 -4.51 -16.46 12.14
CA ARG A 350 -5.69 -15.66 12.45
C ARG A 350 -6.27 -15.00 11.20
N GLN A 351 -5.45 -14.41 10.34
CA GLN A 351 -5.89 -13.78 9.08
C GLN A 351 -6.55 -14.77 8.11
N LYS A 352 -6.22 -16.06 8.22
CA LYS A 352 -6.90 -17.11 7.44
C LYS A 352 -8.38 -17.24 7.82
N TYR A 353 -8.74 -16.97 9.07
CA TYR A 353 -10.11 -17.14 9.60
C TYR A 353 -10.83 -15.83 9.90
N GLN A 354 -10.09 -14.75 10.16
CA GLN A 354 -10.61 -13.45 10.56
C GLN A 354 -9.95 -12.36 9.71
N LYS A 355 -10.65 -11.93 8.68
CA LYS A 355 -10.28 -10.76 7.86
C LYS A 355 -10.58 -9.49 8.65
N GLN A 356 -9.69 -8.50 8.57
CA GLN A 356 -9.87 -7.21 9.26
C GLN A 356 -11.00 -6.40 8.65
N PHE A 357 -11.16 -6.49 7.33
CA PHE A 357 -12.14 -5.77 6.53
C PHE A 357 -13.14 -6.74 5.94
N LYS A 358 -14.42 -6.45 6.19
CA LYS A 358 -15.52 -7.16 5.53
C LYS A 358 -15.57 -6.77 4.05
N PHE A 359 -15.41 -5.47 3.79
CA PHE A 359 -15.43 -4.90 2.46
C PHE A 359 -14.21 -4.01 2.22
N PHE A 360 -13.68 -4.06 1.00
CA PHE A 360 -12.71 -3.10 0.48
C PHE A 360 -13.31 -2.47 -0.77
N LEU A 361 -13.42 -1.14 -0.83
CA LEU A 361 -14.03 -0.43 -1.95
C LEU A 361 -12.95 0.15 -2.89
N CYS A 362 -12.68 -0.57 -3.99
CA CYS A 362 -11.82 -0.12 -5.08
C CYS A 362 -12.58 0.87 -5.97
N HIS A 363 -12.07 2.08 -6.12
CA HIS A 363 -12.79 3.15 -6.81
C HIS A 363 -11.83 4.17 -7.45
N HIS A 364 -12.30 4.82 -8.51
CA HIS A 364 -11.63 5.98 -9.09
C HIS A 364 -11.93 7.21 -8.23
N LYS A 365 -10.89 7.91 -7.74
CA LYS A 365 -11.01 9.02 -6.77
C LYS A 365 -12.03 10.06 -7.22
N ALA A 366 -11.88 10.59 -8.44
CA ALA A 366 -12.74 11.66 -8.93
C ALA A 366 -14.11 11.18 -9.47
N ALA A 367 -14.22 9.92 -9.92
CA ALA A 367 -15.40 9.47 -10.68
C ALA A 367 -16.36 8.57 -9.88
N SER A 368 -15.94 8.13 -8.69
CA SER A 368 -16.69 7.18 -7.85
C SER A 368 -16.36 7.33 -6.35
N GLY A 369 -15.75 8.46 -5.96
CA GLY A 369 -15.30 8.71 -4.59
C GLY A 369 -16.47 8.99 -3.64
N CYS A 370 -17.44 9.80 -4.07
CA CYS A 370 -18.65 10.06 -3.31
C CYS A 370 -19.48 8.78 -3.17
N MET A 371 -19.66 8.01 -4.24
CA MET A 371 -20.38 6.74 -4.15
C MET A 371 -19.67 5.73 -3.23
N ALA A 372 -18.33 5.66 -3.25
CA ALA A 372 -17.57 4.83 -2.32
C ALA A 372 -17.82 5.21 -0.86
N ARG A 373 -17.77 6.51 -0.56
CA ARG A 373 -17.99 7.01 0.81
C ARG A 373 -19.44 6.83 1.27
N LEU A 374 -20.42 7.07 0.40
CA LEU A 374 -21.82 6.75 0.67
C LEU A 374 -22.01 5.27 1.00
N LEU A 375 -21.43 4.39 0.18
CA LEU A 375 -21.52 2.95 0.39
C LEU A 375 -20.82 2.53 1.70
N LYS A 376 -19.70 3.15 2.08
CA LYS A 376 -19.05 2.94 3.38
C LYS A 376 -19.99 3.29 4.54
N ILE A 377 -20.64 4.46 4.49
CA ILE A 377 -21.58 4.92 5.51
C ILE A 377 -22.74 3.92 5.65
N GLU A 378 -23.36 3.54 4.54
CA GLU A 378 -24.51 2.62 4.55
C GLU A 378 -24.13 1.20 4.98
N LEU A 379 -22.97 0.69 4.56
CA LEU A 379 -22.44 -0.59 5.04
C LEU A 379 -22.16 -0.55 6.55
N HIS A 380 -21.63 0.56 7.06
CA HIS A 380 -21.37 0.73 8.49
C HIS A 380 -22.68 0.79 9.30
N GLN A 381 -23.70 1.51 8.81
CA GLN A 381 -25.03 1.54 9.43
C GLN A 381 -25.67 0.15 9.50
N ARG A 382 -25.53 -0.66 8.43
CA ARG A 382 -26.10 -2.02 8.39
C ARG A 382 -25.27 -3.05 9.15
N LEU A 383 -23.95 -2.88 9.21
CA LEU A 383 -23.01 -3.79 9.84
C LEU A 383 -22.03 -3.03 10.75
N PRO A 384 -22.48 -2.51 11.91
CA PRO A 384 -21.66 -1.64 12.75
C PRO A 384 -20.40 -2.33 13.31
N ARG A 385 -20.39 -3.66 13.38
CA ARG A 385 -19.22 -4.46 13.80
C ARG A 385 -18.25 -4.77 12.67
N SER A 386 -18.63 -4.53 11.42
CA SER A 386 -17.80 -4.78 10.25
C SER A 386 -17.05 -3.52 9.86
N LYS A 387 -15.79 -3.69 9.45
CA LYS A 387 -14.99 -2.59 8.90
C LYS A 387 -15.05 -2.63 7.38
N THR A 388 -15.24 -1.46 6.77
CA THR A 388 -15.15 -1.23 5.34
C THR A 388 -13.98 -0.31 5.07
N PHE A 389 -13.03 -0.77 4.25
CA PHE A 389 -11.86 0.02 3.88
C PHE A 389 -12.14 0.83 2.61
N VAL A 390 -11.74 2.10 2.62
CA VAL A 390 -11.76 3.00 1.46
C VAL A 390 -10.44 3.77 1.46
N ASP A 391 -9.75 3.76 0.32
CA ASP A 391 -8.42 4.35 0.13
C ASP A 391 -8.34 5.80 0.66
N CYS A 392 -9.33 6.63 0.31
CA CYS A 392 -9.35 8.06 0.66
C CYS A 392 -9.45 8.36 2.17
N ASP A 393 -9.80 7.39 3.02
CA ASP A 393 -9.94 7.62 4.47
C ASP A 393 -8.71 7.18 5.27
N ASP A 394 -8.02 6.12 4.83
CA ASP A 394 -7.12 5.34 5.70
C ASP A 394 -5.73 5.06 5.08
N LEU A 395 -5.44 5.53 3.85
CA LEU A 395 -4.20 5.20 3.16
C LEU A 395 -3.11 6.27 3.29
N LEU A 396 -2.40 6.25 4.43
CA LEU A 396 -1.14 7.00 4.59
C LEU A 396 0.06 6.29 3.94
N ASN A 397 -0.06 5.02 3.56
CA ASN A 397 1.07 4.23 3.06
C ASN A 397 0.63 3.25 1.97
N LEU A 398 0.92 3.61 0.72
CA LEU A 398 0.70 2.78 -0.49
C LEU A 398 1.32 1.38 -0.38
N THR A 399 2.39 1.20 0.40
CA THR A 399 3.04 -0.10 0.60
C THR A 399 2.13 -1.14 1.24
N ARG A 400 1.09 -0.71 1.98
CA ARG A 400 0.12 -1.59 2.65
C ARG A 400 -1.13 -1.87 1.82
N LEU A 401 -1.40 -1.07 0.78
CA LEU A 401 -2.64 -1.12 0.00
C LEU A 401 -2.96 -2.53 -0.48
N PHE A 402 -2.02 -3.14 -1.20
CA PHE A 402 -2.18 -4.50 -1.71
C PHE A 402 -2.21 -5.57 -0.61
N GLY A 403 -1.56 -5.32 0.53
CA GLY A 403 -1.67 -6.17 1.70
C GLY A 403 -3.10 -6.22 2.24
N TYR A 404 -3.76 -5.05 2.31
CA TYR A 404 -5.15 -4.97 2.77
C TYR A 404 -6.10 -5.71 1.84
N VAL A 405 -5.94 -5.56 0.53
CA VAL A 405 -6.74 -6.30 -0.46
C VAL A 405 -6.51 -7.81 -0.33
N GLY A 406 -5.27 -8.27 -0.43
CA GLY A 406 -4.97 -9.70 -0.53
C GLY A 406 -5.17 -10.48 0.77
N GLN A 407 -4.86 -9.89 1.92
CA GLN A 407 -4.79 -10.62 3.19
C GLN A 407 -5.89 -10.26 4.17
N ASP A 408 -6.33 -8.99 4.18
CA ASP A 408 -7.16 -8.45 5.24
C ASP A 408 -8.61 -8.23 4.81
N THR A 409 -8.94 -8.45 3.53
CA THR A 409 -10.29 -8.25 2.96
C THR A 409 -11.01 -9.57 2.74
N GLU A 410 -12.30 -9.60 3.10
CA GLU A 410 -13.20 -10.71 2.78
C GLU A 410 -13.88 -10.52 1.40
N THR A 411 -14.49 -9.36 1.16
CA THR A 411 -15.13 -9.02 -0.12
C THR A 411 -14.53 -7.75 -0.73
N PHE A 412 -13.96 -7.88 -1.92
CA PHE A 412 -13.42 -6.79 -2.72
C PHE A 412 -14.52 -6.26 -3.65
N VAL A 413 -14.89 -5.00 -3.50
CA VAL A 413 -15.96 -4.37 -4.27
C VAL A 413 -15.34 -3.36 -5.23
N ILE A 414 -15.54 -3.55 -6.52
CA ILE A 414 -15.04 -2.65 -7.57
C ILE A 414 -16.19 -1.70 -7.93
N LEU A 415 -15.96 -0.39 -7.82
CA LEU A 415 -16.90 0.63 -8.29
C LEU A 415 -16.55 0.99 -9.73
N GLY A 416 -17.26 0.35 -10.66
CA GLY A 416 -17.05 0.39 -12.09
C GLY A 416 -17.53 1.67 -12.73
N SER A 417 -16.81 2.77 -12.53
CA SER A 417 -16.98 4.00 -13.32
C SER A 417 -16.26 3.89 -14.68
N PRO A 418 -16.57 4.76 -15.67
CA PRO A 418 -15.89 4.74 -16.97
C PRO A 418 -14.35 4.88 -16.90
N ALA A 419 -13.84 5.56 -15.87
CA ALA A 419 -12.41 5.82 -15.67
C ALA A 419 -11.71 4.79 -14.77
N ILE A 420 -12.41 3.77 -14.23
CA ILE A 420 -11.81 2.87 -13.23
C ILE A 420 -10.56 2.15 -13.74
N PHE A 421 -10.54 1.79 -15.03
CA PHE A 421 -9.45 1.06 -15.65
C PHE A 421 -8.26 1.94 -16.07
N THR A 422 -8.38 3.26 -16.02
CA THR A 422 -7.27 4.16 -16.37
C THR A 422 -6.37 4.45 -15.16
N ARG A 423 -6.83 4.14 -13.93
CA ARG A 423 -6.07 4.37 -12.70
C ARG A 423 -5.26 3.13 -12.32
N LYS A 424 -3.93 3.24 -12.43
CA LYS A 424 -2.98 2.13 -12.15
C LYS A 424 -3.21 1.46 -10.80
N TRP A 425 -3.48 2.22 -9.74
CA TRP A 425 -3.67 1.69 -8.39
C TRP A 425 -4.91 0.80 -8.29
N CYS A 426 -6.04 1.22 -8.87
CA CYS A 426 -7.27 0.42 -8.92
C CYS A 426 -7.03 -0.92 -9.62
N VAL A 427 -6.34 -0.91 -10.75
CA VAL A 427 -6.02 -2.15 -11.46
C VAL A 427 -5.02 -3.01 -10.67
N GLY A 428 -4.07 -2.42 -9.96
CA GLY A 428 -3.19 -3.15 -9.03
C GLY A 428 -3.96 -3.84 -7.90
N GLU A 429 -5.00 -3.20 -7.37
CA GLU A 429 -5.91 -3.78 -6.38
C GLU A 429 -6.71 -4.94 -6.99
N MET A 430 -7.25 -4.77 -8.20
CA MET A 430 -7.97 -5.83 -8.92
C MET A 430 -7.07 -7.03 -9.19
N VAL A 431 -5.83 -6.79 -9.64
CA VAL A 431 -4.83 -7.85 -9.83
C VAL A 431 -4.70 -8.58 -8.51
N THR A 432 -4.37 -7.86 -7.43
CA THR A 432 -4.16 -8.41 -6.09
C THR A 432 -5.34 -9.24 -5.60
N ALA A 433 -6.58 -8.78 -5.80
CA ALA A 433 -7.80 -9.48 -5.43
C ALA A 433 -7.96 -10.78 -6.23
N GLN A 434 -7.82 -10.71 -7.56
CA GLN A 434 -7.88 -11.89 -8.45
C GLN A 434 -6.89 -12.95 -8.00
N VAL A 435 -5.67 -12.53 -7.69
CA VAL A 435 -4.64 -13.48 -7.25
C VAL A 435 -5.08 -14.22 -6.01
N ASN A 436 -5.38 -13.45 -4.98
CA ASN A 436 -5.52 -13.99 -3.64
C ASN A 436 -6.86 -14.72 -3.48
N GLY A 437 -7.62 -14.87 -4.57
CA GLY A 437 -8.93 -15.47 -4.55
C GLY A 437 -9.88 -14.70 -3.66
N VAL A 438 -9.69 -13.37 -3.56
CA VAL A 438 -10.58 -12.53 -2.76
C VAL A 438 -11.90 -12.46 -3.50
N ARG A 439 -12.99 -12.75 -2.78
CA ARG A 439 -14.32 -12.66 -3.38
C ARG A 439 -14.51 -11.26 -3.94
N THR A 440 -14.80 -11.17 -5.23
CA THR A 440 -14.87 -9.89 -5.92
C THR A 440 -16.26 -9.67 -6.48
N VAL A 441 -16.78 -8.46 -6.29
CA VAL A 441 -18.06 -8.00 -6.83
C VAL A 441 -17.83 -6.69 -7.57
N LEU A 442 -18.28 -6.60 -8.82
CA LEU A 442 -18.25 -5.38 -9.60
C LEU A 442 -19.61 -4.66 -9.50
N VAL A 443 -19.61 -3.42 -9.06
CA VAL A 443 -20.77 -2.53 -9.11
C VAL A 443 -20.59 -1.65 -10.34
N ALA A 444 -21.29 -1.95 -11.44
CA ALA A 444 -21.08 -1.31 -12.74
C ALA A 444 -22.02 -0.12 -12.95
N TRP A 445 -21.46 1.01 -13.39
CA TRP A 445 -22.24 2.17 -13.81
C TRP A 445 -22.91 1.87 -15.16
N PRO A 446 -24.05 2.51 -15.48
CA PRO A 446 -24.68 2.34 -16.79
C PRO A 446 -23.78 2.77 -17.96
N THR A 447 -22.88 3.72 -17.72
CA THR A 447 -21.91 4.24 -18.69
C THR A 447 -20.60 3.45 -18.73
N MET A 448 -20.45 2.46 -17.85
CA MET A 448 -19.25 1.64 -17.81
C MET A 448 -19.18 0.75 -19.05
N VAL A 449 -18.05 0.78 -19.73
CA VAL A 449 -17.73 -0.14 -20.81
C VAL A 449 -16.66 -1.09 -20.32
N MET A 450 -16.91 -2.40 -20.45
CA MET A 450 -15.89 -3.40 -20.14
C MET A 450 -14.73 -3.29 -21.13
N PRO A 451 -13.48 -3.48 -20.67
CA PRO A 451 -12.31 -3.33 -21.52
C PRO A 451 -12.31 -4.42 -22.60
N ASP A 452 -12.29 -4.02 -23.86
CA ASP A 452 -12.16 -4.94 -24.99
C ASP A 452 -10.71 -5.44 -25.15
N GLU A 453 -10.50 -6.40 -26.05
CA GLU A 453 -9.15 -6.94 -26.27
C GLU A 453 -8.17 -5.88 -26.80
N GLN A 454 -8.64 -4.86 -27.53
CA GLN A 454 -7.77 -3.80 -28.04
C GLN A 454 -7.28 -2.91 -26.89
N PHE A 455 -8.15 -2.52 -25.96
CA PHE A 455 -7.81 -1.82 -24.73
C PHE A 455 -6.82 -2.63 -23.90
N ILE A 456 -7.08 -3.94 -23.72
CA ILE A 456 -6.22 -4.84 -22.94
C ILE A 456 -4.83 -4.97 -23.59
N LEU A 457 -4.76 -5.14 -24.91
CA LEU A 457 -3.49 -5.27 -25.62
C LEU A 457 -2.66 -3.97 -25.54
N ASN A 458 -3.32 -2.83 -25.66
CA ASN A 458 -2.72 -1.48 -25.65
C ASN A 458 -2.66 -0.83 -24.25
N TYR A 459 -2.96 -1.57 -23.18
CA TYR A 459 -3.08 -1.00 -21.84
C TYR A 459 -1.84 -0.17 -21.39
N ARG A 460 -0.64 -0.60 -21.78
CA ARG A 460 0.62 0.11 -21.47
C ARG A 460 0.70 1.51 -22.08
N SER A 461 0.10 1.74 -23.26
CA SER A 461 0.08 3.08 -23.86
C SER A 461 -1.03 3.96 -23.27
N ILE A 462 -2.10 3.35 -22.76
CA ILE A 462 -3.22 4.05 -22.13
C ILE A 462 -2.86 4.50 -20.71
N VAL A 463 -2.16 3.65 -19.96
CA VAL A 463 -1.74 3.91 -18.57
C VAL A 463 -0.21 3.83 -18.49
N PRO A 464 0.52 4.90 -18.87
CA PRO A 464 1.98 4.88 -19.01
C PRO A 464 2.71 4.58 -17.68
N GLU A 465 2.12 5.01 -16.56
CA GLU A 465 2.66 4.85 -15.21
C GLU A 465 2.49 3.43 -14.64
N ILE A 466 2.03 2.45 -15.43
CA ILE A 466 1.84 1.07 -14.97
C ILE A 466 3.14 0.43 -14.46
N LYS A 467 4.29 1.00 -14.83
CA LYS A 467 5.62 0.58 -14.36
C LYS A 467 5.74 0.59 -12.83
N ASP A 468 5.05 1.50 -12.14
CA ASP A 468 5.12 1.58 -10.68
C ASP A 468 4.57 0.33 -9.98
N LEU A 469 3.66 -0.39 -10.62
CA LEU A 469 3.13 -1.65 -10.07
C LEU A 469 4.17 -2.76 -10.05
N THR A 470 5.23 -2.69 -10.87
CA THR A 470 6.31 -3.70 -10.87
C THR A 470 7.10 -3.72 -9.58
N LYS A 471 7.22 -2.58 -8.88
CA LYS A 471 7.81 -2.49 -7.52
C LYS A 471 7.06 -3.38 -6.51
N PHE A 472 5.81 -3.73 -6.81
CA PHE A 472 4.95 -4.60 -6.00
C PHE A 472 4.83 -6.03 -6.54
N GLY A 473 5.59 -6.36 -7.60
CA GLY A 473 5.56 -7.67 -8.24
C GLY A 473 4.34 -7.88 -9.14
N ILE A 474 3.70 -6.81 -9.62
CA ILE A 474 2.58 -6.86 -10.56
C ILE A 474 3.10 -6.49 -11.94
N ASN A 475 3.05 -7.42 -12.89
CA ASN A 475 3.45 -7.18 -14.28
C ASN A 475 2.27 -6.89 -15.20
N LEU A 476 2.58 -6.45 -16.43
CA LEU A 476 1.57 -6.18 -17.44
C LEU A 476 0.78 -7.44 -17.84
N LEU A 477 1.37 -8.63 -17.77
CA LEU A 477 0.67 -9.88 -18.06
C LEU A 477 -0.40 -10.19 -17.00
N ASP A 478 -0.09 -9.96 -15.72
CA ASP A 478 -1.04 -10.04 -14.61
C ASP A 478 -2.19 -9.08 -14.84
N VAL A 479 -1.89 -7.82 -15.16
CA VAL A 479 -2.91 -6.80 -15.48
C VAL A 479 -3.82 -7.25 -16.63
N LYS A 480 -3.25 -7.67 -17.77
CA LYS A 480 -4.03 -8.13 -18.93
C LYS A 480 -4.91 -9.34 -18.58
N LYS A 481 -4.38 -10.27 -17.78
CA LYS A 481 -5.12 -11.43 -17.31
C LYS A 481 -6.26 -11.04 -16.36
N THR A 482 -6.03 -10.06 -15.48
CA THR A 482 -7.05 -9.55 -14.57
C THR A 482 -8.18 -8.85 -15.34
N LEU A 483 -7.86 -8.01 -16.32
CA LEU A 483 -8.87 -7.30 -17.11
C LEU A 483 -9.80 -8.27 -17.86
N ARG A 484 -9.27 -9.39 -18.39
CA ARG A 484 -10.11 -10.45 -18.98
C ARG A 484 -11.00 -11.15 -17.95
N TRP A 485 -10.44 -11.44 -16.78
CA TRP A 485 -11.17 -12.08 -15.69
C TRP A 485 -12.32 -11.23 -15.14
N LEU A 486 -12.27 -9.90 -15.28
CA LEU A 486 -13.39 -9.06 -14.87
C LEU A 486 -14.70 -9.39 -15.60
N GLY A 487 -14.63 -9.95 -16.81
CA GLY A 487 -15.82 -10.46 -17.51
C GLY A 487 -16.48 -11.66 -16.83
N GLU A 488 -15.76 -12.36 -15.95
CA GLU A 488 -16.24 -13.51 -15.17
C GLU A 488 -16.72 -13.10 -13.77
N VAL A 489 -16.46 -11.86 -13.35
CA VAL A 489 -16.77 -11.35 -12.01
C VAL A 489 -18.28 -11.06 -11.87
N GLU A 490 -18.82 -11.39 -10.70
CA GLU A 490 -20.19 -11.06 -10.32
C GLU A 490 -20.44 -9.55 -10.49
N THR A 491 -21.39 -9.17 -11.35
CA THR A 491 -21.67 -7.77 -11.65
C THR A 491 -23.06 -7.35 -11.15
N LEU A 492 -23.11 -6.29 -10.36
CA LEU A 492 -24.31 -5.58 -9.91
C LEU A 492 -24.43 -4.28 -10.70
N TRP A 493 -25.44 -4.19 -11.56
CA TRP A 493 -25.65 -3.00 -12.40
C TRP A 493 -26.40 -1.92 -11.64
N LEU A 494 -25.83 -0.72 -11.60
CA LEU A 494 -26.51 0.47 -11.10
C LEU A 494 -27.49 1.00 -12.16
N PRO A 495 -28.68 1.46 -11.75
CA PRO A 495 -29.56 2.22 -12.63
C PRO A 495 -28.95 3.59 -12.95
N SER A 496 -29.44 4.22 -14.01
CA SER A 496 -29.01 5.57 -14.42
C SER A 496 -29.36 6.66 -13.41
N LYS A 497 -30.32 6.39 -12.53
CA LYS A 497 -30.78 7.31 -11.48
C LYS A 497 -30.49 6.69 -10.11
N LEU A 498 -29.66 7.34 -9.31
CA LEU A 498 -29.35 6.88 -7.96
C LEU A 498 -30.47 7.32 -6.99
N THR A 499 -31.02 6.38 -6.23
CA THR A 499 -32.03 6.66 -5.19
C THR A 499 -31.67 5.96 -3.87
N ASP A 500 -32.23 6.41 -2.76
CA ASP A 500 -32.05 5.77 -1.44
C ASP A 500 -32.44 4.29 -1.45
N ILE A 501 -33.50 3.92 -2.18
CA ILE A 501 -33.94 2.52 -2.34
C ILE A 501 -32.87 1.70 -3.07
N VAL A 502 -32.30 2.24 -4.15
CA VAL A 502 -31.24 1.59 -4.92
C VAL A 502 -30.00 1.37 -4.06
N VAL A 503 -29.57 2.39 -3.31
CA VAL A 503 -28.41 2.30 -2.40
C VAL A 503 -28.65 1.22 -1.33
N ARG A 504 -29.81 1.19 -0.69
CA ARG A 504 -30.15 0.17 0.30
C ARG A 504 -30.25 -1.23 -0.29
N SER A 505 -30.79 -1.36 -1.50
CA SER A 505 -30.89 -2.64 -2.22
C SER A 505 -29.50 -3.16 -2.59
N LEU A 506 -28.60 -2.28 -3.05
CA LEU A 506 -27.20 -2.59 -3.30
C LEU A 506 -26.50 -3.09 -2.04
N VAL A 507 -26.61 -2.35 -0.94
CA VAL A 507 -26.02 -2.72 0.36
C VAL A 507 -26.59 -4.06 0.83
N SER A 508 -27.89 -4.26 0.72
CA SER A 508 -28.53 -5.53 1.07
C SER A 508 -27.97 -6.68 0.24
N SER A 509 -27.78 -6.48 -1.06
CA SER A 509 -27.19 -7.46 -1.98
C SER A 509 -25.74 -7.81 -1.59
N LEU A 510 -24.94 -6.82 -1.21
CA LEU A 510 -23.57 -7.02 -0.74
C LEU A 510 -23.50 -7.77 0.60
N VAL A 511 -24.46 -7.54 1.51
CA VAL A 511 -24.48 -8.14 2.85
C VAL A 511 -25.07 -9.54 2.88
N THR A 512 -26.20 -9.76 2.20
CA THR A 512 -26.99 -11.01 2.29
C THR A 512 -26.36 -12.17 1.52
N ARG A 513 -25.62 -11.86 0.46
CA ARG A 513 -25.07 -12.86 -0.44
C ARG A 513 -23.89 -13.54 0.24
N LYS A 514 -24.13 -14.60 1.00
CA LYS A 514 -23.12 -15.38 1.74
C LYS A 514 -23.03 -16.78 1.12
N ASN A 515 -21.90 -17.08 0.48
CA ASN A 515 -21.43 -18.44 0.13
C ASN A 515 -22.38 -19.33 -0.69
N HIS A 516 -23.04 -18.81 -1.73
CA HIS A 516 -23.53 -19.71 -2.77
C HIS A 516 -22.37 -19.98 -3.75
N ASP A 517 -21.66 -21.10 -3.57
CA ASP A 517 -20.72 -21.69 -4.55
C ASP A 517 -21.45 -22.23 -5.80
N GLY A 518 -22.68 -21.80 -6.05
CA GLY A 518 -23.46 -22.18 -7.22
C GLY A 518 -23.07 -21.35 -8.43
N PRO A 519 -23.19 -21.91 -9.66
CA PRO A 519 -22.94 -21.17 -10.89
C PRO A 519 -23.79 -19.90 -10.92
N ALA A 520 -23.17 -18.80 -11.35
CA ALA A 520 -23.77 -17.48 -11.40
C ALA A 520 -25.11 -17.53 -12.14
N SER A 521 -26.23 -17.38 -11.41
CA SER A 521 -27.53 -17.15 -12.04
C SER A 521 -27.49 -15.80 -12.77
N PRO A 522 -28.15 -15.67 -13.94
CA PRO A 522 -28.14 -14.45 -14.74
C PRO A 522 -28.53 -13.24 -13.89
N ALA A 523 -27.77 -12.16 -14.05
CA ALA A 523 -27.84 -10.97 -13.23
C ALA A 523 -29.25 -10.35 -13.23
N SER A 524 -29.98 -10.47 -12.13
CA SER A 524 -31.19 -9.69 -11.92
C SER A 524 -30.80 -8.23 -11.64
N PRO A 525 -31.43 -7.23 -12.29
CA PRO A 525 -31.19 -5.82 -12.00
C PRO A 525 -31.46 -5.51 -10.53
N VAL A 526 -30.62 -4.68 -9.91
CA VAL A 526 -30.85 -4.17 -8.55
C VAL A 526 -32.05 -3.22 -8.59
N GLY A 527 -33.25 -3.73 -8.28
CA GLY A 527 -34.43 -2.88 -8.06
C GLY A 527 -35.73 -3.25 -8.77
N SER A 528 -35.87 -4.42 -9.41
CA SER A 528 -37.03 -4.67 -10.28
C SER A 528 -38.41 -4.76 -9.61
N GLU A 529 -38.58 -5.05 -8.31
CA GLU A 529 -39.93 -5.13 -7.70
C GLU A 529 -39.97 -4.77 -6.20
N VAL A 530 -39.52 -3.58 -5.80
CA VAL A 530 -39.89 -3.03 -4.50
C VAL A 530 -40.91 -1.92 -4.73
N THR A 531 -42.20 -2.30 -4.81
CA THR A 531 -43.29 -1.32 -4.73
C THR A 531 -43.17 -0.56 -3.42
N ASP A 532 -42.91 0.74 -3.52
CA ASP A 532 -42.68 1.67 -2.42
C ASP A 532 -43.94 1.78 -1.55
N ARG A 533 -44.13 0.82 -0.63
CA ARG A 533 -45.21 0.82 0.38
C ARG A 533 -44.86 1.74 1.57
N ARG A 534 -44.19 2.87 1.33
CA ARG A 534 -44.10 3.90 2.35
C ARG A 534 -45.49 4.50 2.50
N SER A 535 -46.11 4.19 3.63
CA SER A 535 -47.35 4.80 4.10
C SER A 535 -47.24 6.32 3.96
N LYS A 536 -48.22 6.93 3.32
CA LYS A 536 -48.49 8.37 3.43
C LYS A 536 -48.71 8.69 4.91
N CYS A 537 -47.65 8.97 5.65
CA CYS A 537 -47.76 9.63 6.94
C CYS A 537 -48.08 11.09 6.61
N ASN A 538 -49.38 11.41 6.57
CA ASN A 538 -49.91 12.77 6.42
C ASN A 538 -49.69 13.60 7.71
N ASP A 539 -48.55 13.44 8.40
CA ASP A 539 -48.22 14.25 9.56
C ASP A 539 -47.75 15.63 9.09
N SER A 540 -48.75 16.48 8.91
CA SER A 540 -48.67 17.90 8.63
C SER A 540 -47.94 18.64 9.75
N SER A 541 -46.67 19.01 9.55
CA SER A 541 -46.04 20.26 10.03
C SER A 541 -44.49 20.31 9.98
N SER A 542 -43.78 19.25 9.56
CA SER A 542 -42.31 19.33 9.45
C SER A 542 -41.88 20.23 8.30
N MET A 543 -41.00 21.20 8.56
CA MET A 543 -40.44 22.07 7.53
C MET A 543 -39.50 21.26 6.62
N LEU A 544 -39.78 21.24 5.32
CA LEU A 544 -38.96 20.53 4.34
C LEU A 544 -37.80 21.42 3.88
N CYS A 545 -36.60 20.85 3.84
CA CYS A 545 -35.40 21.45 3.29
C CYS A 545 -34.90 20.58 2.11
N PRO A 546 -35.36 20.84 0.86
CA PRO A 546 -34.95 20.05 -0.28
C PRO A 546 -33.47 20.30 -0.61
N ILE A 547 -32.74 19.21 -0.84
CA ILE A 547 -31.39 19.21 -1.41
C ILE A 547 -31.54 19.01 -2.91
N LEU A 548 -31.31 20.09 -3.66
CA LEU A 548 -31.36 20.15 -5.11
C LEU A 548 -30.00 19.71 -5.66
N VAL A 549 -29.99 18.73 -6.57
CA VAL A 549 -28.76 18.13 -7.10
C VAL A 549 -29.02 17.61 -8.51
N ASP A 550 -28.08 17.70 -9.44
CA ASP A 550 -28.29 17.14 -10.79
C ASP A 550 -28.53 15.62 -10.72
N PRO A 551 -29.75 15.12 -11.02
CA PRO A 551 -30.09 13.72 -10.82
C PRO A 551 -29.39 12.79 -11.82
N LYS A 552 -28.81 13.34 -12.90
CA LYS A 552 -28.04 12.59 -13.90
C LYS A 552 -26.60 12.32 -13.46
N ASN A 553 -26.09 13.07 -12.48
CA ASN A 553 -24.74 12.91 -11.96
C ASN A 553 -24.77 12.05 -10.68
N ILE A 554 -24.44 10.77 -10.80
CA ILE A 554 -24.44 9.80 -9.69
C ILE A 554 -23.53 10.25 -8.54
N GLU A 555 -22.38 10.86 -8.81
CA GLU A 555 -21.46 11.34 -7.78
C GLU A 555 -22.03 12.53 -7.01
N ALA A 556 -22.66 13.47 -7.71
CA ALA A 556 -23.33 14.61 -7.09
C ALA A 556 -24.49 14.14 -6.19
N VAL A 557 -25.32 13.21 -6.69
CA VAL A 557 -26.42 12.61 -5.91
C VAL A 557 -25.87 11.84 -4.71
N ALA A 558 -24.77 11.11 -4.86
CA ALA A 558 -24.13 10.44 -3.74
C ALA A 558 -23.62 11.45 -2.68
N ALA A 559 -23.01 12.56 -3.10
CA ALA A 559 -22.61 13.64 -2.20
C ALA A 559 -23.82 14.25 -1.46
N ALA A 560 -24.95 14.45 -2.15
CA ALA A 560 -26.20 14.92 -1.56
C ALA A 560 -26.73 13.94 -0.49
N PHE A 561 -26.68 12.62 -0.74
CA PHE A 561 -27.07 11.61 0.27
C PHE A 561 -26.12 11.57 1.47
N ILE A 562 -24.81 11.74 1.28
CA ILE A 562 -23.85 11.86 2.39
C ILE A 562 -24.20 13.08 3.23
N LEU A 563 -24.40 14.24 2.59
CA LEU A 563 -24.78 15.47 3.28
C LEU A 563 -26.09 15.30 4.04
N GLN A 564 -27.09 14.67 3.41
CA GLN A 564 -28.36 14.34 4.05
C GLN A 564 -28.17 13.48 5.31
N ALA A 565 -27.35 12.43 5.23
CA ALA A 565 -27.08 11.53 6.34
C ALA A 565 -26.42 12.25 7.52
N LEU A 566 -25.49 13.19 7.25
CA LEU A 566 -24.82 13.99 8.27
C LEU A 566 -25.70 15.12 8.82
N LEU A 567 -26.57 15.71 8.02
CA LEU A 567 -27.50 16.77 8.46
C LEU A 567 -28.67 16.25 9.28
N ARG A 568 -29.16 15.04 8.99
CA ARG A 568 -30.33 14.46 9.68
C ARG A 568 -30.21 14.51 11.22
N PRO A 569 -29.14 14.02 11.88
CA PRO A 569 -29.02 14.10 13.33
C PRO A 569 -28.97 15.54 13.86
N LEU A 570 -28.46 16.50 13.07
CA LEU A 570 -28.32 17.90 13.45
C LEU A 570 -29.66 18.67 13.37
N LEU A 571 -30.52 18.30 12.42
CA LEU A 571 -31.78 18.99 12.14
C LEU A 571 -33.00 18.36 12.82
N LEU A 572 -32.92 17.10 13.26
CA LEU A 572 -34.03 16.39 13.94
C LEU A 572 -34.58 17.16 15.16
N ASN A 573 -33.72 17.84 15.92
CA ASN A 573 -34.13 18.64 17.09
C ASN A 573 -34.87 19.93 16.73
N ARG A 574 -34.98 20.27 15.44
CA ARG A 574 -35.48 21.56 14.94
C ARG A 574 -36.67 21.44 14.00
N LEU A 575 -37.26 20.24 13.88
CA LEU A 575 -38.42 19.95 13.00
C LEU A 575 -38.15 20.26 11.50
N MET A 576 -36.88 20.33 11.10
CA MET A 576 -36.47 20.45 9.70
C MET A 576 -35.99 19.10 9.19
N LEU A 577 -36.51 18.68 8.04
CA LEU A 577 -36.09 17.44 7.37
C LEU A 577 -35.38 17.79 6.06
N ALA A 578 -34.08 17.51 6.00
CA ALA A 578 -33.33 17.57 4.76
C ALA A 578 -33.62 16.33 3.92
N ASP A 579 -34.07 16.52 2.67
CA ASP A 579 -34.32 15.41 1.74
C ASP A 579 -33.81 15.68 0.34
N VAL A 580 -33.21 14.65 -0.28
CA VAL A 580 -32.68 14.76 -1.64
C VAL A 580 -33.86 14.71 -2.60
N LEU A 581 -34.03 15.80 -3.36
CA LEU A 581 -35.20 15.94 -4.24
C LEU A 581 -35.06 14.99 -5.45
N LYS A 582 -36.08 14.15 -5.66
CA LYS A 582 -36.14 13.21 -6.79
C LYS A 582 -36.56 13.93 -8.06
N GLU A 583 -36.04 13.52 -9.20
CA GLU A 583 -36.27 14.15 -10.53
C GLU A 583 -37.75 14.38 -10.88
N ASP A 584 -38.63 13.48 -10.46
CA ASP A 584 -40.07 13.54 -10.70
C ASP A 584 -40.85 14.41 -9.70
N MET A 585 -40.18 14.98 -8.70
CA MET A 585 -40.79 15.81 -7.68
C MET A 585 -40.55 17.30 -7.93
N GLU A 586 -41.56 18.10 -7.61
CA GLU A 586 -41.48 19.55 -7.58
C GLU A 586 -40.93 20.05 -6.24
N VAL A 587 -40.40 21.27 -6.23
CA VAL A 587 -39.99 21.93 -4.99
C VAL A 587 -41.23 22.23 -4.15
N PRO A 588 -41.34 21.74 -2.90
CA PRO A 588 -42.51 21.97 -2.05
C PRO A 588 -42.78 23.46 -1.83
N GLN A 589 -44.04 23.89 -1.92
CA GLN A 589 -44.42 25.31 -1.81
C GLN A 589 -44.17 25.91 -0.42
N ASP A 590 -44.07 25.07 0.61
CA ASP A 590 -43.76 25.44 1.99
C ASP A 590 -42.25 25.47 2.30
N THR A 591 -41.40 25.31 1.27
CA THR A 591 -39.93 25.35 1.42
C THR A 591 -39.47 26.72 1.92
N ARG A 592 -38.78 26.73 3.07
CA ARG A 592 -38.11 27.93 3.60
C ARG A 592 -36.63 28.02 3.23
N ALA A 593 -35.99 26.87 3.08
CA ALA A 593 -34.56 26.78 2.82
C ALA A 593 -34.30 25.62 1.87
N ALA A 594 -33.48 25.82 0.83
CA ALA A 594 -33.01 24.76 -0.03
C ALA A 594 -31.47 24.74 -0.10
N LEU A 595 -30.91 23.54 -0.26
CA LEU A 595 -29.47 23.36 -0.49
C LEU A 595 -29.25 23.05 -1.96
N MET A 596 -28.40 23.80 -2.65
CA MET A 596 -28.06 23.53 -4.06
C MET A 596 -26.68 22.89 -4.14
N VAL A 597 -26.63 21.60 -4.45
CA VAL A 597 -25.39 20.84 -4.65
C VAL A 597 -24.81 21.16 -6.02
N CYS A 598 -23.74 21.94 -6.02
CA CYS A 598 -23.00 22.41 -7.18
C CYS A 598 -21.93 21.38 -7.55
N SER A 599 -22.10 20.77 -8.72
CA SER A 599 -21.16 19.82 -9.33
C SER A 599 -20.86 20.28 -10.76
N ASP A 600 -19.86 19.67 -11.42
CA ASP A 600 -19.51 20.06 -12.78
C ASP A 600 -20.73 20.03 -13.73
N LEU A 601 -20.87 21.09 -14.53
CA LEU A 601 -21.96 21.33 -15.48
C LEU A 601 -23.40 21.25 -14.91
N CYS A 602 -23.60 21.27 -13.58
CA CYS A 602 -24.93 21.02 -12.99
C CYS A 602 -26.00 22.05 -13.44
N PHE A 603 -25.60 23.27 -13.78
CA PHE A 603 -26.49 24.33 -14.25
C PHE A 603 -26.96 24.15 -15.71
N LEU A 604 -26.34 23.24 -16.47
CA LEU A 604 -26.83 22.83 -17.79
C LEU A 604 -27.94 21.77 -17.69
N SER A 605 -28.17 21.19 -16.50
CA SER A 605 -29.23 20.21 -16.28
C SER A 605 -30.60 20.87 -16.28
N GLY A 606 -31.47 20.47 -17.22
CA GLY A 606 -32.84 20.99 -17.31
C GLY A 606 -33.66 20.78 -16.04
N GLN A 607 -33.39 19.71 -15.27
CA GLN A 607 -34.07 19.49 -13.99
C GLN A 607 -33.64 20.51 -12.93
N VAL A 608 -32.33 20.77 -12.83
CA VAL A 608 -31.78 21.79 -11.93
C VAL A 608 -32.31 23.17 -12.30
N GLN A 609 -32.42 23.48 -13.60
CA GLN A 609 -33.04 24.71 -14.08
C GLN A 609 -34.49 24.86 -13.60
N SER A 610 -35.29 23.81 -13.77
CA SER A 610 -36.69 23.77 -13.33
C SER A 610 -36.81 24.00 -11.81
N TRP A 611 -36.03 23.29 -11.00
CA TRP A 611 -36.08 23.43 -9.53
C TRP A 611 -35.60 24.79 -9.05
N LEU A 612 -34.54 25.35 -9.63
CA LEU A 612 -34.06 26.68 -9.26
C LEU A 612 -35.10 27.76 -9.58
N LEU A 613 -35.79 27.65 -10.73
CA LEU A 613 -36.91 28.53 -11.07
C LEU A 613 -38.09 28.36 -10.10
N GLN A 614 -38.49 27.13 -9.77
CA GLN A 614 -39.54 26.85 -8.79
C GLN A 614 -39.20 27.42 -7.42
N ALA A 615 -38.02 27.13 -6.90
CA ALA A 615 -37.54 27.64 -5.61
C ALA A 615 -37.48 29.17 -5.58
N SER A 616 -37.10 29.81 -6.69
CA SER A 616 -37.05 31.28 -6.78
C SER A 616 -38.42 31.96 -6.73
N ARG A 617 -39.50 31.23 -7.06
CA ARG A 617 -40.88 31.74 -7.02
C ARG A 617 -41.47 31.66 -5.61
N ILE A 618 -40.86 30.92 -4.70
CA ILE A 618 -41.30 30.78 -3.31
C ILE A 618 -40.80 31.99 -2.50
N PRO A 619 -41.68 32.87 -1.98
CA PRO A 619 -41.26 34.13 -1.37
C PRO A 619 -40.38 33.98 -0.12
N THR A 620 -40.52 32.87 0.59
CA THR A 620 -39.78 32.58 1.83
C THR A 620 -38.52 31.77 1.62
N CYS A 621 -38.28 31.25 0.40
CA CYS A 621 -37.17 30.34 0.16
C CYS A 621 -35.85 31.10 -0.02
N TYR A 622 -34.87 30.78 0.81
CA TYR A 622 -33.47 31.10 0.57
C TYR A 622 -32.71 29.85 0.15
N MET A 623 -31.60 30.02 -0.58
CA MET A 623 -30.79 28.91 -1.09
C MET A 623 -29.34 29.05 -0.65
N ILE A 624 -28.72 27.94 -0.26
CA ILE A 624 -27.29 27.88 0.09
C ILE A 624 -26.58 27.01 -0.96
N PRO A 625 -25.58 27.55 -1.68
CA PRO A 625 -24.77 26.74 -2.58
C PRO A 625 -23.80 25.86 -1.80
N ILE A 626 -23.77 24.57 -2.15
CA ILE A 626 -22.87 23.55 -1.62
C ILE A 626 -21.97 23.07 -2.75
N ILE A 627 -20.67 23.38 -2.72
CA ILE A 627 -19.71 22.91 -3.73
C ILE A 627 -19.31 21.48 -3.41
N ALA A 628 -19.70 20.53 -4.26
CA ALA A 628 -19.46 19.10 -4.06
C ALA A 628 -18.47 18.47 -5.04
N ASP A 629 -17.89 19.26 -5.94
CA ASP A 629 -16.91 18.82 -6.91
C ASP A 629 -15.74 19.79 -6.96
N ASP A 630 -14.51 19.28 -7.00
CA ASP A 630 -13.30 20.09 -7.17
C ASP A 630 -13.23 20.72 -8.56
N ASN A 631 -13.90 20.11 -9.56
CA ASN A 631 -14.00 20.65 -10.92
C ASN A 631 -15.12 21.68 -11.08
N PHE A 632 -15.90 21.95 -10.02
CA PHE A 632 -16.99 22.91 -10.11
C PHE A 632 -16.45 24.32 -10.37
N LEU A 633 -16.86 24.90 -11.49
CA LEU A 633 -16.58 26.29 -11.83
C LEU A 633 -17.80 27.15 -11.52
N VAL A 634 -17.58 28.22 -10.77
CA VAL A 634 -18.61 29.25 -10.54
C VAL A 634 -18.98 29.86 -11.91
N PRO A 635 -20.28 29.97 -12.26
CA PRO A 635 -20.73 30.51 -13.52
C PRO A 635 -20.13 31.87 -13.88
N SER A 636 -19.32 31.91 -14.93
CA SER A 636 -18.70 33.13 -15.47
C SER A 636 -19.64 33.88 -16.43
N PRO A 637 -19.32 35.12 -16.84
CA PRO A 637 -20.07 35.80 -17.91
C PRO A 637 -20.13 34.99 -19.21
N SER A 638 -19.06 34.27 -19.58
CA SER A 638 -19.05 33.45 -20.79
C SER A 638 -20.01 32.26 -20.71
N PHE A 639 -20.15 31.65 -19.52
CA PHE A 639 -21.16 30.60 -19.29
C PHE A 639 -22.57 31.11 -19.61
N PHE A 640 -22.90 32.33 -19.21
CA PHE A 640 -24.22 32.92 -19.48
C PHE A 640 -24.43 33.19 -20.98
N THR A 641 -23.40 33.63 -21.69
CA THR A 641 -23.45 33.80 -23.16
C THR A 641 -23.67 32.47 -23.87
N GLU A 642 -22.96 31.44 -23.45
CA GLU A 642 -23.08 30.08 -23.99
C GLU A 642 -24.46 29.49 -23.69
N LEU A 643 -24.99 29.73 -22.49
CA LEU A 643 -26.35 29.30 -22.11
C LEU A 643 -27.41 29.96 -23.01
N VAL A 644 -27.23 31.23 -23.38
CA VAL A 644 -28.11 31.91 -24.35
C VAL A 644 -27.92 31.36 -25.75
N ALA A 645 -26.70 31.08 -26.19
CA ALA A 645 -26.44 30.50 -27.51
C ALA A 645 -27.04 29.09 -27.66
N THR A 646 -26.95 28.27 -26.61
CA THR A 646 -27.48 26.90 -26.55
C THR A 646 -28.97 26.83 -26.27
N SER A 647 -29.61 27.95 -25.87
CA SER A 647 -31.04 28.01 -25.53
C SER A 647 -31.98 27.59 -26.66
N SER A 648 -31.53 27.64 -27.91
CA SER A 648 -32.26 27.09 -29.06
C SER A 648 -32.57 25.59 -28.93
N THR A 649 -31.85 24.89 -28.06
CA THR A 649 -32.04 23.46 -27.75
C THR A 649 -32.63 23.21 -26.35
N SER A 650 -32.75 24.24 -25.51
CA SER A 650 -33.29 24.09 -24.16
C SER A 650 -34.81 24.15 -24.15
N SER A 651 -35.44 23.51 -23.17
CA SER A 651 -36.90 23.53 -23.02
C SER A 651 -37.44 24.83 -22.42
N LEU A 652 -36.57 25.80 -22.11
CA LEU A 652 -36.96 27.06 -21.47
C LEU A 652 -37.33 28.10 -22.54
N ASN A 653 -38.43 28.82 -22.32
CA ASN A 653 -38.70 30.02 -23.10
C ASN A 653 -37.69 31.13 -22.72
N GLN A 654 -37.58 32.15 -23.56
CA GLN A 654 -36.62 33.24 -23.36
C GLN A 654 -36.79 33.98 -22.03
N ALA A 655 -38.03 34.10 -21.52
CA ALA A 655 -38.31 34.77 -20.26
C ALA A 655 -37.84 33.94 -19.05
N ASP A 656 -38.11 32.63 -19.06
CA ASP A 656 -37.65 31.69 -18.04
C ASP A 656 -36.13 31.53 -18.06
N LEU A 657 -35.50 31.59 -19.25
CA LEU A 657 -34.05 31.60 -19.37
C LEU A 657 -33.44 32.83 -18.69
N PHE A 658 -33.97 34.02 -18.95
CA PHE A 658 -33.49 35.24 -18.30
C PHE A 658 -33.70 35.18 -16.79
N ALA A 659 -34.88 34.73 -16.33
CA ALA A 659 -35.16 34.53 -14.91
C ALA A 659 -34.15 33.55 -14.30
N TYR A 660 -33.88 32.44 -14.97
CA TYR A 660 -32.92 31.43 -14.53
C TYR A 660 -31.51 32.00 -14.36
N MET A 661 -31.03 32.79 -15.33
CA MET A 661 -29.72 33.46 -15.22
C MET A 661 -29.64 34.37 -13.98
N GLN A 662 -30.72 35.09 -13.66
CA GLN A 662 -30.78 35.93 -12.45
C GLN A 662 -30.81 35.08 -11.18
N VAL A 663 -31.48 33.92 -11.19
CA VAL A 663 -31.48 32.96 -10.07
C VAL A 663 -30.07 32.45 -9.80
N VAL A 664 -29.33 32.03 -10.85
CA VAL A 664 -27.95 31.54 -10.70
C VAL A 664 -27.04 32.65 -10.17
N LYS A 665 -27.14 33.88 -10.68
CA LYS A 665 -26.39 35.03 -10.14
C LYS A 665 -26.72 35.31 -8.68
N ALA A 666 -28.01 35.25 -8.31
CA ALA A 666 -28.47 35.46 -6.94
C ALA A 666 -28.03 34.33 -5.99
N LEU A 667 -27.92 33.09 -6.48
CA LEU A 667 -27.44 31.95 -5.70
C LEU A 667 -26.01 32.19 -5.17
N PHE A 668 -25.11 32.70 -6.03
CA PHE A 668 -23.71 32.98 -5.67
C PHE A 668 -23.48 34.37 -5.03
N GLN A 669 -24.55 35.09 -4.66
CA GLN A 669 -24.44 36.17 -3.66
C GLN A 669 -24.30 35.61 -2.24
N GLU A 670 -24.61 34.32 -2.05
CA GLU A 670 -24.31 33.59 -0.82
C GLU A 670 -22.93 32.95 -0.90
N ILE A 671 -22.19 33.01 0.21
CA ILE A 671 -20.94 32.26 0.37
C ILE A 671 -21.26 30.77 0.18
N ALA A 672 -20.47 30.07 -0.63
CA ALA A 672 -20.69 28.63 -0.82
C ALA A 672 -20.03 27.82 0.30
N ILE A 673 -20.64 26.69 0.66
CA ILE A 673 -20.03 25.72 1.58
C ILE A 673 -19.34 24.67 0.74
N ILE A 674 -18.04 24.51 0.90
CA ILE A 674 -17.29 23.44 0.23
C ILE A 674 -17.58 22.15 1.01
N PHE A 675 -18.12 21.14 0.35
CA PHE A 675 -18.43 19.82 0.89
C PHE A 675 -18.10 18.77 -0.17
N VAL A 676 -16.85 18.29 -0.21
CA VAL A 676 -16.30 17.46 -1.30
C VAL A 676 -15.94 16.06 -0.77
N PRO A 677 -16.90 15.11 -0.69
CA PRO A 677 -16.71 13.80 -0.08
C PRO A 677 -15.87 12.82 -0.89
N GLN A 678 -15.34 13.18 -2.04
CA GLN A 678 -14.41 12.40 -2.83
C GLN A 678 -12.95 12.75 -2.53
N ASN A 679 -12.70 13.87 -1.85
CA ASN A 679 -11.35 14.30 -1.54
C ASN A 679 -10.75 13.44 -0.41
N SER A 680 -9.49 13.06 -0.58
CA SER A 680 -8.70 12.30 0.41
C SER A 680 -8.35 13.13 1.64
N ALA A 681 -8.34 14.46 1.52
CA ALA A 681 -8.15 15.34 2.67
C ALA A 681 -9.42 15.48 3.54
N SER A 682 -10.60 15.17 2.98
CA SER A 682 -11.86 15.28 3.71
C SER A 682 -12.12 14.01 4.50
N THR A 683 -11.59 13.97 5.74
CA THR A 683 -11.93 12.93 6.71
C THR A 683 -13.41 12.99 7.09
N ILE A 684 -13.92 11.96 7.76
CA ILE A 684 -15.32 11.97 8.23
C ILE A 684 -15.57 13.14 9.19
N GLU A 685 -14.59 13.51 10.02
CA GLU A 685 -14.66 14.64 10.95
C GLU A 685 -14.74 15.98 10.20
N ASP A 686 -13.99 16.15 9.10
CA ASP A 686 -14.07 17.34 8.23
C ASP A 686 -15.46 17.45 7.58
N LEU A 687 -16.00 16.33 7.09
CA LEU A 687 -17.36 16.30 6.52
C LEU A 687 -18.43 16.60 7.58
N GLU A 688 -18.31 16.08 8.79
CA GLU A 688 -19.19 16.40 9.91
C GLU A 688 -19.11 17.88 10.29
N LEU A 689 -17.91 18.47 10.31
CA LEU A 689 -17.71 19.89 10.55
C LEU A 689 -18.40 20.75 9.48
N ARG A 690 -18.27 20.38 8.20
CA ARG A 690 -18.93 21.07 7.08
C ARG A 690 -20.44 20.90 7.10
N ALA A 691 -20.94 19.72 7.48
CA ALA A 691 -22.36 19.49 7.71
C ALA A 691 -22.89 20.34 8.88
N ASN A 692 -22.13 20.47 9.97
CA ASN A 692 -22.45 21.37 11.09
C ASN A 692 -22.52 22.83 10.66
N LYS A 693 -21.54 23.31 9.87
CA LYS A 693 -21.58 24.66 9.28
C LYS A 693 -22.81 24.86 8.39
N THR A 694 -23.17 23.85 7.61
CA THR A 694 -24.38 23.85 6.77
C THR A 694 -25.65 23.94 7.62
N ALA A 695 -25.76 23.11 8.66
CA ALA A 695 -26.88 23.14 9.60
C ALA A 695 -26.98 24.49 10.32
N ALA A 696 -25.87 25.07 10.75
CA ALA A 696 -25.85 26.39 11.39
C ALA A 696 -26.38 27.48 10.45
N ARG A 697 -26.00 27.46 9.17
CA ARG A 697 -26.50 28.43 8.19
C ARG A 697 -27.97 28.25 7.85
N LEU A 698 -28.49 27.02 7.87
CA LEU A 698 -29.93 26.74 7.73
C LEU A 698 -30.76 27.27 8.91
N LEU A 699 -30.15 27.57 10.05
CA LEU A 699 -30.84 28.13 11.22
C LEU A 699 -30.80 29.65 11.28
N VAL A 700 -29.93 30.29 10.49
CA VAL A 700 -29.84 31.74 10.40
C VAL A 700 -30.83 32.25 9.35
N PRO A 701 -31.64 33.28 9.64
CA PRO A 701 -32.52 33.87 8.64
C PRO A 701 -31.69 34.54 7.53
N LEU A 702 -31.62 33.87 6.38
CA LEU A 702 -30.98 34.40 5.18
C LEU A 702 -31.99 35.14 4.30
N GLN A 703 -31.48 36.01 3.43
CA GLN A 703 -32.34 36.78 2.53
C GLN A 703 -32.97 35.86 1.47
N PRO A 704 -34.31 35.91 1.28
CA PRO A 704 -35.00 35.10 0.27
C PRO A 704 -34.52 35.39 -1.15
N MET A 705 -34.59 34.38 -2.02
CA MET A 705 -34.15 34.47 -3.42
C MET A 705 -34.89 35.55 -4.21
N THR A 706 -36.20 35.70 -3.99
CA THR A 706 -37.02 36.75 -4.61
C THR A 706 -36.45 38.16 -4.37
N GLN A 707 -35.98 38.42 -3.15
CA GLN A 707 -35.39 39.72 -2.78
C GLN A 707 -33.98 39.90 -3.36
N LYS A 708 -33.19 38.85 -3.51
CA LYS A 708 -31.87 38.92 -4.14
C LYS A 708 -31.99 39.21 -5.64
N ILE A 709 -32.93 38.53 -6.30
CA ILE A 709 -33.24 38.72 -7.72
C ILE A 709 -33.75 40.15 -7.96
N SER A 710 -34.65 40.68 -7.12
CA SER A 710 -35.15 42.05 -7.28
C SER A 710 -34.07 43.13 -7.12
N ARG A 711 -33.06 42.90 -6.25
CA ARG A 711 -31.88 43.77 -6.15
C ARG A 711 -31.04 43.74 -7.42
N LEU A 712 -30.76 42.55 -7.96
CA LEU A 712 -30.01 42.40 -9.22
C LEU A 712 -30.72 43.12 -10.38
N SER A 713 -32.03 42.96 -10.50
CA SER A 713 -32.84 43.64 -11.53
C SER A 713 -32.83 45.16 -11.37
N THR A 714 -32.93 45.66 -10.13
CA THR A 714 -32.85 47.10 -9.84
C THR A 714 -31.49 47.66 -10.25
N THR A 715 -30.39 47.01 -9.85
CA THR A 715 -29.02 47.42 -10.23
C THR A 715 -28.84 47.43 -11.76
N GLN A 716 -29.38 46.43 -12.46
CA GLN A 716 -29.32 46.37 -13.92
C GLN A 716 -30.11 47.52 -14.59
N SER A 717 -31.29 47.86 -14.06
CA SER A 717 -32.10 48.98 -14.56
C SER A 717 -31.40 50.33 -14.38
N MET A 718 -30.74 50.55 -13.24
CA MET A 718 -30.02 51.81 -12.96
C MET A 718 -28.81 51.98 -13.88
N MET A 719 -28.07 50.91 -14.17
CA MET A 719 -26.93 50.94 -15.11
C MET A 719 -27.37 51.13 -16.57
N SER A 720 -28.56 50.66 -16.95
CA SER A 720 -29.09 50.87 -18.31
C SER A 720 -29.67 52.29 -18.53
N GLY A 721 -30.11 52.97 -17.47
CA GLY A 721 -30.77 54.28 -17.54
C GLY A 721 -29.87 55.45 -17.97
N ASP A 722 -28.54 55.33 -17.79
CA ASP A 722 -27.57 56.37 -18.20
C ASP A 722 -27.14 56.27 -19.68
N SER A 723 -27.71 55.34 -20.46
CA SER A 723 -27.29 55.06 -21.85
C SER A 723 -28.17 55.69 -22.93
N ASN A 724 -29.02 56.66 -22.59
CA ASN A 724 -30.15 57.09 -23.44
C ASN A 724 -29.77 57.97 -24.66
N ASN A 725 -28.61 57.74 -25.30
CA ASN A 725 -28.26 58.50 -26.51
C ASN A 725 -27.52 57.75 -27.63
N ASN A 726 -27.50 56.41 -27.68
CA ASN A 726 -27.13 55.69 -28.91
C ASN A 726 -27.75 54.27 -28.95
N ARG A 727 -28.29 53.89 -30.11
CA ARG A 727 -28.78 52.53 -30.43
C ARG A 727 -27.66 51.51 -30.18
N MET A 728 -27.81 50.68 -29.15
CA MET A 728 -26.89 49.59 -28.83
C MET A 728 -27.50 48.27 -29.31
N GLU A 729 -26.72 47.47 -30.05
CA GLU A 729 -27.15 46.15 -30.53
C GLU A 729 -27.16 45.10 -29.39
N PRO A 730 -27.97 44.01 -29.51
CA PRO A 730 -28.16 43.01 -28.45
C PRO A 730 -26.88 42.29 -27.97
N CYS A 731 -25.78 42.36 -28.71
CA CYS A 731 -24.52 41.71 -28.35
C CYS A 731 -23.66 42.49 -27.34
N ASP A 732 -23.84 43.81 -27.21
CA ASP A 732 -23.00 44.64 -26.31
C ASP A 732 -23.43 44.58 -24.83
N LEU A 733 -24.59 43.98 -24.53
CA LEU A 733 -25.06 43.84 -23.15
C LEU A 733 -24.21 42.85 -22.34
N VAL A 734 -23.53 41.90 -22.98
CA VAL A 734 -22.83 40.82 -22.27
C VAL A 734 -21.48 41.27 -21.70
N HIS A 735 -20.80 42.22 -22.34
CA HIS A 735 -19.44 42.60 -21.98
C HIS A 735 -19.29 43.60 -20.81
N ARG A 736 -20.37 44.30 -20.39
CA ARG A 736 -20.30 45.33 -19.32
C ARG A 736 -20.46 44.82 -17.88
N PHE A 737 -20.56 43.51 -17.67
CA PHE A 737 -20.89 42.94 -16.36
C PHE A 737 -19.73 42.14 -15.77
N VAL A 738 -18.84 42.83 -15.06
CA VAL A 738 -17.85 42.21 -14.16
C VAL A 738 -18.02 42.83 -12.78
N VAL A 739 -18.70 42.12 -11.88
CA VAL A 739 -18.60 42.36 -10.44
C VAL A 739 -17.33 41.64 -9.98
N PRO A 740 -16.46 42.22 -9.13
CA PRO A 740 -15.27 41.52 -8.66
C PRO A 740 -15.69 40.32 -7.80
N PHE A 741 -15.63 39.12 -8.38
CA PHE A 741 -16.04 37.83 -7.79
C PHE A 741 -15.00 37.24 -6.82
N GLN A 742 -13.92 37.98 -6.50
CA GLN A 742 -12.75 37.48 -5.76
C GLN A 742 -12.98 37.19 -4.26
N ALA A 743 -14.16 37.51 -3.70
CA ALA A 743 -14.44 37.44 -2.25
C ALA A 743 -15.44 36.33 -1.83
N VAL A 744 -15.81 35.40 -2.72
CA VAL A 744 -16.91 34.44 -2.48
C VAL A 744 -16.46 33.13 -1.81
N VAL A 745 -15.15 32.90 -1.74
CA VAL A 745 -14.56 31.74 -1.05
C VAL A 745 -13.87 32.25 0.21
N ASP A 746 -14.12 31.62 1.35
CA ASP A 746 -13.50 31.94 2.63
C ASP A 746 -12.02 31.50 2.62
N VAL A 747 -11.16 32.29 1.96
CA VAL A 747 -9.73 31.97 1.71
C VAL A 747 -8.94 31.89 3.02
N GLU A 748 -9.42 32.49 4.11
CA GLU A 748 -8.73 32.47 5.42
C GLU A 748 -8.66 31.07 6.07
N THR A 749 -9.47 30.09 5.63
CA THR A 749 -9.38 28.72 6.19
C THR A 749 -8.41 27.81 5.42
N ILE A 750 -7.88 28.24 4.26
CA ILE A 750 -6.97 27.40 3.45
C ILE A 750 -5.49 27.65 3.80
N SER A 751 -5.10 28.83 4.32
CA SER A 751 -3.68 29.15 4.54
C SER A 751 -3.08 28.76 5.91
N GLN A 752 -3.89 28.36 6.90
CA GLN A 752 -3.39 28.02 8.25
C GLN A 752 -3.26 26.51 8.55
N GLY A 753 -3.47 25.64 7.55
CA GLY A 753 -3.49 24.19 7.73
C GLY A 753 -2.40 23.39 7.01
N PHE A 754 -1.38 24.01 6.43
CA PHE A 754 -0.34 23.28 5.66
C PHE A 754 1.07 23.74 6.00
N LYS A 755 1.64 23.11 7.04
CA LYS A 755 3.08 22.86 7.19
C LYS A 755 3.24 21.52 7.88
N ASP A 756 3.06 20.44 7.14
CA ASP A 756 3.70 19.17 7.50
C ASP A 756 5.05 19.07 6.75
N PRO A 757 6.15 18.82 7.45
CA PRO A 757 7.43 18.56 6.82
C PRO A 757 7.45 17.07 6.47
N LEU A 758 7.33 16.71 5.18
CA LEU A 758 7.79 15.48 4.53
C LEU A 758 7.01 15.26 3.21
N ASP A 759 7.29 16.06 2.17
CA ASP A 759 7.03 15.63 0.79
C ASP A 759 7.87 16.39 -0.26
N ASP A 760 9.09 16.80 0.11
CA ASP A 760 10.09 17.26 -0.85
C ASP A 760 11.09 16.13 -1.13
N GLN A 761 10.75 15.22 -2.05
CA GLN A 761 11.74 14.63 -2.94
C GLN A 761 11.12 13.97 -4.18
N GLU A 762 11.49 14.54 -5.34
CA GLU A 762 11.37 14.02 -6.70
C GLU A 762 10.03 14.21 -7.45
N CYS A 763 9.80 15.42 -7.95
CA CYS A 763 9.35 15.62 -9.33
C CYS A 763 10.27 16.65 -9.99
N GLY A 764 11.12 16.17 -10.89
CA GLY A 764 11.99 17.00 -11.71
C GLY A 764 11.27 17.55 -12.94
N ASP A 765 11.55 18.83 -13.20
CA ASP A 765 11.47 19.60 -14.44
C ASP A 765 10.35 19.28 -15.45
N GLY A 766 9.34 20.13 -15.41
CA GLY A 766 8.43 20.42 -16.51
C GLY A 766 7.91 21.83 -16.31
N SER A 767 8.52 22.79 -17.02
CA SER A 767 8.18 24.20 -17.03
C SER A 767 6.67 24.45 -17.21
N GLU A 768 6.01 25.01 -16.20
CA GLU A 768 4.76 25.74 -16.38
C GLU A 768 4.83 27.10 -15.68
N VAL A 769 4.40 28.08 -16.47
CA VAL A 769 4.40 29.52 -16.22
C VAL A 769 3.46 29.81 -15.04
N GLU A 770 4.02 30.35 -13.96
CA GLU A 770 3.25 31.06 -12.93
C GLU A 770 2.51 32.22 -13.59
N VAL A 771 1.23 32.03 -13.89
CA VAL A 771 0.27 33.13 -13.95
C VAL A 771 -0.27 33.30 -12.53
N ALA A 772 0.27 34.30 -11.85
CA ALA A 772 -0.15 34.72 -10.52
C ALA A 772 -1.64 35.11 -10.51
N PHE A 773 -2.34 34.67 -9.47
CA PHE A 773 -3.71 35.06 -9.11
C PHE A 773 -3.77 36.43 -8.42
#